data_AF-A0A5R9M0X6-F1
#
_entry.id   AF-A0A5R9M0X6-F1
#
_cell.length_a   1.000
_cell.length_b   1.000
_cell.length_c   1.000
_cell.angle_alpha   90.00
_cell.angle_beta   90.00
_cell.angle_gamma   90.00
#
_symmetry.space_group_name_H-M   'P 1'
#
loop_
_entity.id
_entity.type
_entity.pdbx_description
1 polymer ?
#
loop_
_entity_poly.entity_id
_entity_poly.type
_entity_poly.pdbx_seq_one_letter_code
_entity_poly.pdbx_strand_id
1 'polypeptide(L)'
;MTGAALLAALAIPAVGQVSANAATTDLYVNNAAGAHCTNGGTGTQAAPFCTVQAAADVSLPGQTVHISRGDYPQKLKLTRSGTADAPITFVHTTVDRDDSDDRVSIGNPDAPTPENGLLVAGAQHIRVQNLSITGTLEPILFDHATDVSVTRANTWGGYEGTAAVRVSTGSSKVTIAGSQLGGSDGPGVLVDEGATGTVVSTNQVDTRIVALGSPGTVVVGNTVQSHCNDGITLAGASTDAVVENNVIDTGDTADYPTKPCKAGDSDTGLTISAAAAPTAKVDYNVISPTSGGPAYDWAGTTYKDRAAFTTATGQGTHDFVADPTMPYDGKSPQIAPWVDSADENAPGVIDLDAWGWPTLDDPVVPNTGTGSGFHDRGAMEFQNFGGVYTPAGPTRVLDTREGVGTGGVKAPVHTGSSVDLQLAGVAGLPATGVQAVTLNVTVAKPSSGGFLTVFPHGAQRPTASNLNWTPGTTIANLVTVPVVDGKVSFYAGGTAGAVDVIADLAGYYSAKGSVFTSAGPSRVLDTRDGTGTGGVKAPVAQGGAVDLQVAGVKGVPAQGVTAVTLNVTVTNPVGGGFLTVYPHGQERPTASNVNWTPGTTIANLVTVPVIDGKVSFYAGGPTGSVDVIADVAGYYSAKGYNTYRPVGPWRIMDTRSDQYEEGELIRKAGTVAPGATLTLSALPVPATSVVLNVTVTQPAAGGFLTAYPAGAQRPLASNINWTPGQTIPNQVVVPVGANGKVSFYNGSKGAVHLVIDVFGYQAL
;
A
#
# COMPACT_ATOMS: atom_id res chain seq x y z
N MET A 1 52.20 -41.83 -52.01
CA MET A 1 50.79 -41.62 -51.66
C MET A 1 50.63 -41.99 -50.19
N THR A 2 50.46 -40.94 -49.38
CA THR A 2 49.79 -40.85 -48.06
C THR A 2 49.25 -42.17 -47.48
N GLY A 3 49.63 -42.64 -46.29
CA GLY A 3 50.02 -41.93 -45.07
C GLY A 3 49.02 -42.32 -43.97
N ALA A 4 49.24 -43.49 -43.35
CA ALA A 4 48.31 -44.14 -42.43
C ALA A 4 48.51 -43.69 -40.98
N ALA A 5 47.38 -43.50 -40.30
CA ALA A 5 47.23 -43.12 -38.91
C ALA A 5 47.70 -44.22 -37.95
N LEU A 6 48.30 -43.82 -36.83
CA LEU A 6 48.30 -44.56 -35.57
C LEU A 6 48.37 -43.53 -34.42
N LEU A 7 47.34 -43.52 -33.57
CA LEU A 7 47.31 -42.74 -32.33
C LEU A 7 48.35 -43.31 -31.35
N ALA A 8 49.29 -42.47 -30.91
CA ALA A 8 50.16 -42.75 -29.78
C ALA A 8 49.85 -41.75 -28.66
N ALA A 9 49.52 -42.29 -27.49
CA ALA A 9 49.35 -41.55 -26.25
C ALA A 9 50.70 -40.95 -25.80
N LEU A 10 50.69 -39.65 -25.50
CA LEU A 10 51.78 -38.96 -24.82
C LEU A 10 51.23 -38.34 -23.55
N ALA A 11 51.73 -38.82 -22.41
CA ALA A 11 51.49 -38.26 -21.09
C ALA A 11 52.04 -36.84 -21.02
N ILE A 12 51.21 -35.90 -20.56
CA ILE A 12 51.59 -34.55 -20.19
C ILE A 12 51.52 -34.49 -18.65
N PRO A 13 52.54 -33.98 -17.95
CA PRO A 13 52.57 -33.96 -16.50
C PRO A 13 51.49 -33.03 -15.94
N ALA A 14 50.80 -33.50 -14.90
CA ALA A 14 49.86 -32.73 -14.11
C ALA A 14 50.56 -31.50 -13.52
N VAL A 15 50.26 -30.33 -14.07
CA VAL A 15 50.51 -29.05 -13.39
C VAL A 15 49.44 -28.93 -12.32
N GLY A 16 49.88 -28.79 -11.07
CA GLY A 16 49.07 -28.86 -9.87
C GLY A 16 47.79 -28.04 -9.98
N GLN A 17 46.69 -28.67 -9.61
CA GLN A 17 45.46 -27.97 -9.25
C GLN A 17 45.82 -26.95 -8.18
N VAL A 18 45.64 -25.67 -8.53
CA VAL A 18 45.60 -24.61 -7.54
C VAL A 18 44.49 -24.96 -6.57
N SER A 19 44.90 -24.99 -5.32
CA SER A 19 44.18 -25.28 -4.09
C SER A 19 42.71 -24.85 -4.11
N ALA A 20 41.85 -25.72 -3.58
CA ALA A 20 40.57 -25.33 -3.02
C ALA A 20 40.80 -24.14 -2.08
N ASN A 21 40.29 -22.96 -2.44
CA ASN A 21 40.16 -21.86 -1.48
C ASN A 21 39.23 -22.37 -0.38
N ALA A 22 39.77 -22.52 0.83
CA ALA A 22 38.94 -22.65 2.02
C ALA A 22 37.95 -21.48 2.02
N ALA A 23 36.66 -21.76 2.22
CA ALA A 23 35.65 -20.71 2.35
C ALA A 23 36.15 -19.70 3.38
N THR A 24 36.37 -18.47 2.94
CA THR A 24 36.75 -17.37 3.83
C THR A 24 35.61 -17.19 4.81
N THR A 25 35.83 -17.56 6.08
CA THR A 25 34.79 -17.49 7.11
C THR A 25 34.45 -16.04 7.39
N ASP A 26 33.16 -15.74 7.50
CA ASP A 26 32.69 -14.44 7.92
C ASP A 26 33.24 -14.03 9.30
N LEU A 27 33.31 -12.72 9.52
CA LEU A 27 33.69 -12.12 10.78
C LEU A 27 32.46 -11.55 11.47
N TYR A 28 32.48 -11.51 12.80
CA TYR A 28 31.38 -11.06 13.62
C TYR A 28 31.85 -9.98 14.60
N VAL A 29 31.05 -8.94 14.75
CA VAL A 29 31.26 -7.85 15.72
C VAL A 29 30.03 -7.78 16.64
N ASN A 30 30.25 -7.79 17.95
CA ASN A 30 29.18 -7.67 18.94
C ASN A 30 29.75 -7.16 20.27
N ASN A 31 29.39 -5.94 20.67
CA ASN A 31 29.81 -5.35 21.94
C ASN A 31 28.77 -5.47 23.08
N ALA A 32 27.68 -6.23 22.86
CA ALA A 32 26.64 -6.41 23.86
C ALA A 32 27.19 -7.12 25.11
N ALA A 33 26.62 -6.78 26.27
CA ALA A 33 26.92 -7.48 27.51
C ALA A 33 26.65 -8.99 27.37
N GLY A 34 27.65 -9.83 27.67
CA GLY A 34 27.57 -11.29 27.53
C GLY A 34 27.97 -11.85 26.17
N ALA A 35 28.34 -11.01 25.19
CA ALA A 35 28.85 -11.49 23.89
C ALA A 35 30.28 -12.07 23.96
N HIS A 36 30.98 -11.89 25.08
CA HIS A 36 32.36 -12.36 25.30
C HIS A 36 33.34 -11.95 24.19
N CYS A 37 33.14 -10.74 23.65
CA CYS A 37 33.93 -10.24 22.52
C CYS A 37 35.41 -10.02 22.89
N THR A 38 36.28 -10.05 21.87
CA THR A 38 37.70 -9.68 22.00
C THR A 38 38.28 -9.14 20.70
N ASN A 39 39.02 -8.03 20.78
CA ASN A 39 39.67 -7.42 19.61
C ASN A 39 40.95 -8.13 19.14
N GLY A 40 41.49 -9.05 19.95
CA GLY A 40 42.65 -9.87 19.58
C GLY A 40 42.30 -11.29 19.15
N GLY A 41 41.00 -11.62 19.03
CA GLY A 41 40.51 -12.95 18.73
C GLY A 41 40.37 -13.27 17.24
N THR A 42 39.66 -14.35 16.94
CA THR A 42 39.44 -14.86 15.58
C THR A 42 38.24 -14.24 14.87
N GLY A 43 37.37 -13.50 15.58
CA GLY A 43 36.19 -12.87 15.00
C GLY A 43 35.06 -13.84 14.62
N THR A 44 35.08 -15.08 15.13
CA THR A 44 33.99 -16.05 14.91
C THR A 44 32.70 -15.63 15.62
N GLN A 45 31.55 -16.17 15.23
CA GLN A 45 30.27 -15.86 15.89
C GLN A 45 30.27 -16.15 17.40
N ALA A 46 31.00 -17.19 17.85
CA ALA A 46 31.14 -17.54 19.26
C ALA A 46 32.17 -16.69 20.03
N ALA A 47 33.03 -15.96 19.32
CA ALA A 47 34.05 -15.09 19.88
C ALA A 47 34.21 -13.86 18.97
N PRO A 48 33.21 -12.96 18.94
CA PRO A 48 33.18 -11.83 18.02
C PRO A 48 34.23 -10.77 18.41
N PHE A 49 34.55 -9.89 17.47
CA PHE A 49 35.27 -8.66 17.79
C PHE A 49 34.39 -7.70 18.61
N CYS A 50 35.00 -6.92 19.49
CA CYS A 50 34.28 -5.87 20.23
C CYS A 50 34.08 -4.61 19.39
N THR A 51 34.97 -4.37 18.41
CA THR A 51 34.94 -3.18 17.57
C THR A 51 34.95 -3.56 16.10
N VAL A 52 34.20 -2.78 15.31
CA VAL A 52 34.22 -2.90 13.84
C VAL A 52 35.63 -2.65 13.25
N GLN A 53 36.42 -1.74 13.83
CA GLN A 53 37.78 -1.50 13.36
C GLN A 53 38.67 -2.76 13.49
N ALA A 54 38.56 -3.51 14.59
CA ALA A 54 39.36 -4.73 14.77
C ALA A 54 39.04 -5.78 13.71
N ALA A 55 37.76 -5.90 13.33
CA ALA A 55 37.36 -6.75 12.21
C ALA A 55 37.92 -6.22 10.87
N ALA A 56 37.77 -4.92 10.59
CA ALA A 56 38.25 -4.29 9.36
C ALA A 56 39.77 -4.45 9.17
N ASP A 57 40.54 -4.41 10.26
CA ASP A 57 42.00 -4.54 10.24
C ASP A 57 42.47 -5.95 9.87
N VAL A 58 41.59 -6.96 9.90
CA VAL A 58 41.92 -8.36 9.55
C VAL A 58 41.13 -8.91 8.36
N SER A 59 40.12 -8.19 7.87
CA SER A 59 39.28 -8.63 6.74
C SER A 59 40.10 -8.95 5.48
N LEU A 60 39.69 -10.02 4.80
CA LEU A 60 40.22 -10.53 3.55
C LEU A 60 39.17 -10.42 2.44
N PRO A 61 39.59 -10.36 1.16
CA PRO A 61 38.65 -10.38 0.03
C PRO A 61 37.60 -11.49 0.14
N GLY A 62 36.34 -11.15 -0.09
CA GLY A 62 35.19 -12.05 -0.05
C GLY A 62 34.57 -12.27 1.34
N GLN A 63 35.17 -11.73 2.41
CA GLN A 63 34.59 -11.85 3.76
C GLN A 63 33.46 -10.84 3.99
N THR A 64 32.43 -11.30 4.70
CA THR A 64 31.42 -10.44 5.30
C THR A 64 31.70 -10.24 6.78
N VAL A 65 31.66 -8.99 7.23
CA VAL A 65 31.71 -8.57 8.62
C VAL A 65 30.29 -8.27 9.07
N HIS A 66 29.70 -9.19 9.84
CA HIS A 66 28.37 -9.05 10.44
C HIS A 66 28.47 -8.24 11.72
N ILE A 67 27.79 -7.09 11.75
CA ILE A 67 27.81 -6.16 12.87
C ILE A 67 26.48 -6.27 13.61
N SER A 68 26.55 -6.65 14.88
CA SER A 68 25.38 -6.69 15.77
C SER A 68 24.99 -5.28 16.19
N ARG A 69 23.70 -5.05 16.43
CA ARG A 69 23.17 -3.78 16.96
C ARG A 69 24.00 -3.26 18.14
N GLY A 70 24.13 -1.95 18.23
CA GLY A 70 24.88 -1.28 19.29
C GLY A 70 25.66 -0.07 18.79
N ASP A 71 26.20 0.68 19.76
CA ASP A 71 27.02 1.85 19.52
C ASP A 71 28.50 1.49 19.51
N TYR A 72 29.18 1.87 18.42
CA TYR A 72 30.61 1.67 18.23
C TYR A 72 31.26 3.05 18.07
N PRO A 73 31.59 3.75 19.20
CA PRO A 73 32.04 5.14 19.23
C PRO A 73 33.51 5.27 18.80
N GLN A 74 33.77 4.96 17.54
CA GLN A 74 35.11 4.92 16.95
C GLN A 74 35.05 5.38 15.50
N LYS A 75 36.06 6.11 15.05
CA LYS A 75 36.31 6.29 13.62
C LYS A 75 36.60 4.93 12.97
N LEU A 76 35.80 4.55 11.99
CA LEU A 76 36.01 3.38 11.16
C LEU A 76 36.84 3.76 9.94
N LYS A 77 38.10 3.33 9.90
CA LYS A 77 39.01 3.53 8.78
C LYS A 77 39.22 2.22 8.03
N LEU A 78 38.76 2.18 6.78
CA LEU A 78 38.92 1.04 5.89
C LEU A 78 40.11 1.27 4.96
N THR A 79 41.15 0.43 5.10
CA THR A 79 42.37 0.48 4.27
C THR A 79 42.67 -0.82 3.54
N ARG A 80 41.95 -1.91 3.85
CA ARG A 80 42.08 -3.18 3.13
C ARG A 80 41.10 -3.22 1.96
N SER A 81 41.48 -3.91 0.90
CA SER A 81 40.68 -4.02 -0.33
C SER A 81 40.19 -5.45 -0.52
N GLY A 82 38.99 -5.57 -1.09
CA GLY A 82 38.54 -6.80 -1.73
C GLY A 82 39.09 -6.95 -3.15
N THR A 83 38.43 -7.79 -3.94
CA THR A 83 38.58 -7.84 -5.40
C THR A 83 37.22 -7.65 -6.06
N ALA A 84 37.19 -7.41 -7.37
CA ALA A 84 35.93 -7.27 -8.12
C ALA A 84 34.98 -8.48 -7.93
N ASP A 85 35.53 -9.70 -7.88
CA ASP A 85 34.76 -10.93 -7.69
C ASP A 85 34.53 -11.29 -6.20
N ALA A 86 35.24 -10.63 -5.29
CA ALA A 86 35.23 -10.94 -3.86
C ALA A 86 35.39 -9.64 -3.02
N PRO A 87 34.38 -8.77 -3.00
CA PRO A 87 34.41 -7.55 -2.19
C PRO A 87 34.45 -7.89 -0.70
N ILE A 88 34.93 -6.95 0.12
CA ILE A 88 34.76 -7.02 1.58
C ILE A 88 33.46 -6.31 1.94
N THR A 89 32.59 -6.98 2.68
CA THR A 89 31.27 -6.45 3.05
C THR A 89 31.18 -6.18 4.54
N PHE A 90 30.64 -5.03 4.94
CA PHE A 90 30.28 -4.67 6.31
C PHE A 90 28.78 -4.46 6.38
N VAL A 91 28.07 -5.25 7.19
CA VAL A 91 26.61 -5.31 7.14
C VAL A 91 25.97 -5.53 8.51
N HIS A 92 24.81 -4.93 8.71
CA HIS A 92 23.83 -5.29 9.73
C HIS A 92 22.64 -6.03 9.08
N THR A 93 22.26 -7.20 9.61
CA THR A 93 21.38 -8.18 8.92
C THR A 93 19.88 -7.97 9.10
N THR A 94 19.44 -6.95 9.84
CA THR A 94 18.02 -6.58 9.96
C THR A 94 17.93 -5.06 10.05
N VAL A 95 16.97 -4.45 9.37
CA VAL A 95 16.60 -3.07 9.68
C VAL A 95 15.09 -3.01 9.63
N ASP A 96 14.47 -3.07 10.80
CA ASP A 96 13.20 -2.39 10.96
C ASP A 96 13.54 -0.91 11.16
N ARG A 97 13.43 -0.08 10.12
CA ARG A 97 13.83 1.33 10.17
C ARG A 97 12.91 2.19 11.04
N ASP A 98 11.76 1.64 11.44
CA ASP A 98 10.86 2.25 12.42
C ASP A 98 11.26 1.88 13.86
N ASP A 99 12.13 0.88 14.03
CA ASP A 99 12.69 0.48 15.32
C ASP A 99 14.05 1.18 15.55
N SER A 100 14.02 2.31 16.25
CA SER A 100 15.24 3.01 16.66
C SER A 100 16.17 2.15 17.55
N ASP A 101 15.68 1.04 18.12
CA ASP A 101 16.44 0.13 18.97
C ASP A 101 17.17 -0.99 18.19
N ASP A 102 16.92 -1.17 16.88
CA ASP A 102 17.65 -2.12 16.01
C ASP A 102 18.65 -1.42 15.08
N ARG A 103 19.48 -0.53 15.67
CA ARG A 103 20.47 0.27 14.93
C ARG A 103 21.92 -0.15 15.25
N VAL A 104 22.78 -0.10 14.24
CA VAL A 104 24.24 -0.05 14.40
C VAL A 104 24.71 1.39 14.20
N SER A 105 25.27 1.99 15.24
CA SER A 105 25.84 3.34 15.18
C SER A 105 27.37 3.27 15.12
N ILE A 106 27.97 3.84 14.09
CA ILE A 106 29.43 3.94 13.90
C ILE A 106 29.85 5.40 14.06
N GLY A 107 30.96 5.62 14.75
CA GLY A 107 31.54 6.95 14.94
C GLY A 107 31.07 7.64 16.22
N ASN A 108 31.63 8.81 16.46
CA ASN A 108 31.40 9.57 17.69
C ASN A 108 30.96 11.00 17.34
N PRO A 109 29.69 11.36 17.56
CA PRO A 109 29.19 12.71 17.31
C PRO A 109 29.77 13.74 18.29
N ASP A 110 30.29 13.29 19.43
CA ASP A 110 30.88 14.13 20.48
C ASP A 110 32.42 14.04 20.49
N ALA A 111 33.02 13.67 19.36
CA ALA A 111 34.46 13.51 19.27
C ALA A 111 35.19 14.83 19.64
N PRO A 112 36.23 14.78 20.50
CA PRO A 112 36.92 15.98 20.98
C PRO A 112 37.72 16.68 19.88
N THR A 113 37.94 16.01 18.75
CA THR A 113 38.61 16.53 17.56
C THR A 113 37.80 16.19 16.31
N PRO A 114 37.89 17.01 15.24
CA PRO A 114 37.28 16.71 13.97
C PRO A 114 37.63 15.31 13.45
N GLU A 115 36.62 14.46 13.28
CA GLU A 115 36.79 13.14 12.70
C GLU A 115 35.55 12.66 11.93
N ASN A 116 35.82 11.88 10.87
CA ASN A 116 34.80 11.14 10.13
C ASN A 116 34.30 9.95 10.96
N GLY A 117 33.06 9.54 10.72
CA GLY A 117 32.56 8.24 11.19
C GLY A 117 33.15 7.10 10.38
N LEU A 118 33.05 7.20 9.05
CA LEU A 118 33.60 6.26 8.08
C LEU A 118 34.60 6.98 7.16
N LEU A 119 35.82 6.46 7.11
CA LEU A 119 36.85 6.84 6.15
C LEU A 119 37.28 5.62 5.34
N VAL A 120 37.06 5.66 4.02
CA VAL A 120 37.61 4.68 3.08
C VAL A 120 38.85 5.29 2.44
N ALA A 121 40.04 4.82 2.85
CA ALA A 121 41.32 5.44 2.48
C ALA A 121 42.13 4.52 1.56
N GLY A 122 42.06 4.77 0.24
CA GLY A 122 42.76 4.02 -0.80
C GLY A 122 42.26 2.58 -1.02
N ALA A 123 41.25 2.16 -0.26
CA ALA A 123 40.67 0.83 -0.33
C ALA A 123 39.76 0.65 -1.56
N GLN A 124 39.64 -0.60 -2.01
CA GLN A 124 38.88 -0.96 -3.21
C GLN A 124 37.93 -2.11 -2.94
N HIS A 125 36.84 -2.20 -3.72
CA HIS A 125 35.89 -3.32 -3.65
C HIS A 125 35.30 -3.52 -2.25
N ILE A 126 34.76 -2.44 -1.69
CA ILE A 126 34.15 -2.41 -0.35
C ILE A 126 32.64 -2.22 -0.47
N ARG A 127 31.87 -2.94 0.36
CA ARG A 127 30.42 -2.78 0.48
C ARG A 127 30.07 -2.48 1.94
N VAL A 128 29.36 -1.39 2.19
CA VAL A 128 28.86 -1.03 3.52
C VAL A 128 27.34 -0.93 3.44
N GLN A 129 26.64 -1.61 4.33
CA GLN A 129 25.19 -1.76 4.24
C GLN A 129 24.53 -1.64 5.61
N ASN A 130 23.40 -0.92 5.68
CA ASN A 130 22.52 -0.86 6.85
C ASN A 130 23.17 -0.28 8.12
N LEU A 131 24.02 0.74 8.00
CA LEU A 131 24.73 1.34 9.14
C LEU A 131 24.33 2.81 9.33
N SER A 132 24.16 3.22 10.59
CA SER A 132 24.15 4.64 10.93
C SER A 132 25.57 5.12 11.18
N ILE A 133 25.96 6.21 10.53
CA ILE A 133 27.33 6.72 10.54
C ILE A 133 27.31 8.15 11.03
N THR A 134 28.08 8.41 12.07
CA THR A 134 28.14 9.70 12.76
C THR A 134 29.57 10.21 12.81
N GLY A 135 29.76 11.51 12.70
CA GLY A 135 31.08 12.11 12.81
C GLY A 135 30.99 13.60 13.10
N THR A 136 32.04 14.17 13.65
CA THR A 136 32.14 15.61 13.84
C THR A 136 32.58 16.31 12.57
N LEU A 137 33.27 15.63 11.64
CA LEU A 137 33.71 16.16 10.34
C LEU A 137 33.39 15.16 9.25
N GLU A 138 32.60 15.54 8.24
CA GLU A 138 32.28 14.69 7.07
C GLU A 138 32.00 13.23 7.47
N PRO A 139 30.79 12.89 7.98
CA PRO A 139 30.47 11.57 8.50
C PRO A 139 30.97 10.40 7.62
N ILE A 140 30.85 10.53 6.30
CA ILE A 140 31.42 9.57 5.33
C ILE A 140 32.39 10.28 4.38
N LEU A 141 33.63 9.79 4.33
CA LEU A 141 34.65 10.25 3.39
C LEU A 141 35.24 9.08 2.58
N PHE A 142 35.19 9.21 1.26
CA PHE A 142 35.94 8.35 0.34
C PHE A 142 37.17 9.10 -0.15
N ASP A 143 38.34 8.59 0.17
CA ASP A 143 39.62 9.17 -0.20
C ASP A 143 40.42 8.21 -1.05
N HIS A 144 40.58 8.52 -2.35
CA HIS A 144 41.19 7.65 -3.35
C HIS A 144 40.58 6.24 -3.39
N ALA A 145 39.29 6.10 -3.09
CA ALA A 145 38.61 4.81 -3.04
C ALA A 145 38.17 4.36 -4.44
N THR A 146 38.15 3.05 -4.73
CA THR A 146 37.72 2.53 -6.04
C THR A 146 36.72 1.39 -5.93
N ASP A 147 35.59 1.47 -6.63
CA ASP A 147 34.52 0.47 -6.59
C ASP A 147 34.05 0.21 -5.15
N VAL A 148 33.50 1.23 -4.52
CA VAL A 148 33.03 1.19 -3.13
C VAL A 148 31.59 1.64 -3.06
N SER A 149 30.76 0.92 -2.29
CA SER A 149 29.40 1.35 -2.03
C SER A 149 29.08 1.49 -0.55
N VAL A 150 28.31 2.52 -0.23
CA VAL A 150 27.54 2.62 1.02
C VAL A 150 26.07 2.64 0.64
N THR A 151 25.32 1.69 1.16
CA THR A 151 23.88 1.58 0.90
C THR A 151 23.11 1.54 2.21
N ARG A 152 21.90 2.09 2.21
CA ARG A 152 21.01 2.05 3.37
C ARG A 152 21.65 2.63 4.63
N ALA A 153 22.40 3.71 4.47
CA ALA A 153 23.02 4.41 5.58
C ALA A 153 22.14 5.56 6.09
N ASN A 154 22.35 5.92 7.35
CA ASN A 154 21.84 7.17 7.91
C ASN A 154 23.04 7.97 8.43
N THR A 155 23.20 9.22 7.98
CA THR A 155 24.26 10.10 8.48
C THR A 155 23.73 11.11 9.47
N TRP A 156 24.42 11.27 10.60
CA TRP A 156 24.12 12.32 11.57
C TRP A 156 25.39 13.07 11.99
N GLY A 157 25.28 14.39 12.15
CA GLY A 157 26.36 15.25 12.63
C GLY A 157 27.22 15.82 11.51
N GLY A 158 28.26 16.56 11.89
CA GLY A 158 29.16 17.28 11.00
C GLY A 158 29.51 18.67 11.55
N TYR A 159 30.52 19.30 10.98
CA TYR A 159 30.79 20.72 11.22
C TYR A 159 29.95 21.55 10.27
N GLU A 160 29.55 22.73 10.74
CA GLU A 160 28.95 23.77 9.92
C GLU A 160 29.74 23.98 8.62
N GLY A 161 29.05 23.89 7.48
CA GLY A 161 29.60 23.99 6.14
C GLY A 161 30.21 22.71 5.56
N THR A 162 30.25 21.59 6.28
CA THR A 162 30.84 20.33 5.80
C THR A 162 29.81 19.38 5.21
N ALA A 163 30.26 18.50 4.31
CA ALA A 163 29.36 17.60 3.62
C ALA A 163 29.01 16.35 4.45
N ALA A 164 27.80 15.80 4.31
CA ALA A 164 27.45 14.54 4.97
C ALA A 164 28.26 13.37 4.39
N VAL A 165 28.35 13.36 3.06
CA VAL A 165 29.17 12.46 2.28
C VAL A 165 30.08 13.23 1.35
N ARG A 166 31.38 12.93 1.39
CA ARG A 166 32.35 13.48 0.45
C ARG A 166 33.07 12.38 -0.33
N VAL A 167 33.10 12.52 -1.65
CA VAL A 167 33.88 11.70 -2.57
C VAL A 167 35.04 12.55 -3.06
N SER A 168 36.23 12.32 -2.53
CA SER A 168 37.40 13.16 -2.83
C SER A 168 38.07 12.80 -4.16
N THR A 169 38.94 13.69 -4.62
CA THR A 169 39.79 13.52 -5.80
C THR A 169 40.48 12.16 -5.83
N GLY A 170 40.52 11.53 -7.01
CA GLY A 170 41.15 10.23 -7.21
C GLY A 170 40.27 9.04 -6.83
N SER A 171 39.10 9.27 -6.24
CA SER A 171 38.10 8.21 -6.05
C SER A 171 37.37 7.90 -7.35
N SER A 172 37.01 6.63 -7.57
CA SER A 172 36.28 6.21 -8.77
C SER A 172 35.25 5.11 -8.50
N LYS A 173 34.13 5.13 -9.22
CA LYS A 173 33.05 4.13 -9.07
C LYS A 173 32.54 4.03 -7.62
N VAL A 174 32.31 5.18 -6.99
CA VAL A 174 31.73 5.23 -5.64
C VAL A 174 30.21 5.28 -5.75
N THR A 175 29.49 4.47 -4.97
CA THR A 175 28.04 4.46 -4.93
C THR A 175 27.52 4.79 -3.54
N ILE A 176 26.62 5.77 -3.46
CA ILE A 176 25.83 6.09 -2.27
C ILE A 176 24.37 5.88 -2.61
N ALA A 177 23.71 4.92 -1.96
CA ALA A 177 22.34 4.58 -2.34
C ALA A 177 21.37 4.23 -1.21
N GLY A 178 20.07 4.47 -1.40
CA GLY A 178 19.02 4.07 -0.45
C GLY A 178 19.18 4.67 0.95
N SER A 179 19.85 5.82 1.07
CA SER A 179 20.34 6.38 2.34
C SER A 179 19.62 7.68 2.72
N GLN A 180 19.71 8.03 4.01
CA GLN A 180 19.24 9.30 4.56
C GLN A 180 20.47 10.13 4.93
N LEU A 181 20.65 11.27 4.25
CA LEU A 181 21.87 12.06 4.25
C LEU A 181 21.58 13.50 4.68
N GLY A 182 22.13 13.93 5.81
CA GLY A 182 21.96 15.28 6.33
C GLY A 182 23.29 16.00 6.48
N GLY A 183 23.45 17.14 5.80
CA GLY A 183 24.61 18.02 5.92
C GLY A 183 24.44 19.03 7.07
N SER A 184 25.53 19.39 7.74
CA SER A 184 25.52 20.50 8.71
C SER A 184 25.79 21.80 7.95
N ASP A 185 24.76 22.40 7.32
CA ASP A 185 24.80 23.59 6.44
C ASP A 185 25.63 23.45 5.13
N GLY A 186 26.50 22.44 5.03
CA GLY A 186 27.21 22.05 3.80
C GLY A 186 26.37 21.16 2.87
N PRO A 187 26.92 20.68 1.74
CA PRO A 187 26.22 19.76 0.85
C PRO A 187 25.93 18.40 1.51
N GLY A 188 24.77 17.80 1.27
CA GLY A 188 24.50 16.43 1.70
C GLY A 188 25.44 15.46 1.00
N VAL A 189 25.73 15.71 -0.29
CA VAL A 189 26.74 14.99 -1.04
C VAL A 189 27.64 15.98 -1.80
N LEU A 190 28.95 15.85 -1.61
CA LEU A 190 29.98 16.57 -2.35
C LEU A 190 30.87 15.59 -3.11
N VAL A 191 30.98 15.77 -4.42
CA VAL A 191 31.89 15.03 -5.29
C VAL A 191 32.94 16.00 -5.82
N ASP A 192 34.19 15.80 -5.41
CA ASP A 192 35.30 16.70 -5.72
C ASP A 192 35.80 16.54 -7.16
N GLU A 193 36.53 17.56 -7.63
CA GLU A 193 37.22 17.53 -8.92
C GLU A 193 38.19 16.35 -9.00
N GLY A 194 38.15 15.63 -10.13
CA GLY A 194 38.97 14.45 -10.38
C GLY A 194 38.44 13.15 -9.77
N ALA A 195 37.29 13.15 -9.09
CA ALA A 195 36.52 11.93 -8.86
C ALA A 195 35.76 11.51 -10.14
N THR A 196 35.53 10.22 -10.36
CA THR A 196 34.89 9.73 -11.60
C THR A 196 33.88 8.61 -11.37
N GLY A 197 32.79 8.60 -12.14
CA GLY A 197 31.82 7.51 -12.11
C GLY A 197 31.09 7.36 -10.77
N THR A 198 30.89 8.45 -10.03
CA THR A 198 30.14 8.42 -8.76
C THR A 198 28.66 8.22 -9.06
N VAL A 199 27.97 7.38 -8.27
CA VAL A 199 26.53 7.16 -8.36
C VAL A 199 25.88 7.57 -7.04
N VAL A 200 24.97 8.53 -7.09
CA VAL A 200 24.15 8.99 -5.96
C VAL A 200 22.72 8.60 -6.29
N SER A 201 22.21 7.54 -5.64
CA SER A 201 20.98 6.86 -6.05
C SER A 201 19.95 6.73 -4.93
N THR A 202 18.71 7.18 -5.11
CA THR A 202 17.62 6.88 -4.16
C THR A 202 17.94 7.31 -2.73
N ASN A 203 18.45 8.53 -2.53
CA ASN A 203 18.75 9.05 -1.20
C ASN A 203 17.80 10.19 -0.83
N GLN A 204 17.37 10.21 0.44
CA GLN A 204 16.81 11.40 1.05
C GLN A 204 17.99 12.32 1.41
N VAL A 205 18.08 13.48 0.78
CA VAL A 205 19.17 14.44 0.95
C VAL A 205 18.63 15.73 1.55
N ASP A 206 19.02 16.00 2.78
CA ASP A 206 18.74 17.22 3.50
C ASP A 206 19.92 18.19 3.28
N THR A 207 19.68 19.27 2.54
CA THR A 207 20.59 20.17 1.78
C THR A 207 20.72 19.87 0.26
N ARG A 208 21.93 19.81 -0.30
CA ARG A 208 22.20 19.83 -1.76
C ARG A 208 23.19 18.77 -2.22
N ILE A 209 23.14 18.45 -3.52
CA ILE A 209 24.12 17.56 -4.18
C ILE A 209 25.01 18.41 -5.08
N VAL A 210 26.33 18.33 -4.91
CA VAL A 210 27.30 19.10 -5.68
C VAL A 210 28.36 18.19 -6.27
N ALA A 211 28.54 18.25 -7.58
CA ALA A 211 29.58 17.55 -8.32
C ALA A 211 30.48 18.55 -9.05
N LEU A 212 31.73 18.65 -8.62
CA LEU A 212 32.74 19.57 -9.15
C LEU A 212 33.63 18.79 -10.10
N GLY A 213 33.65 19.11 -11.41
CA GLY A 213 34.60 18.53 -12.37
C GLY A 213 34.77 17.01 -12.28
N SER A 214 33.66 16.28 -12.17
CA SER A 214 33.61 14.84 -11.88
C SER A 214 32.88 14.07 -12.97
N PRO A 215 33.60 13.64 -14.03
CA PRO A 215 33.02 12.93 -15.18
C PRO A 215 32.29 11.64 -14.82
N GLY A 216 31.20 11.38 -15.54
CA GLY A 216 30.39 10.16 -15.40
C GLY A 216 29.60 10.08 -14.10
N THR A 217 29.41 11.21 -13.40
CA THR A 217 28.58 11.24 -12.18
C THR A 217 27.12 11.01 -12.54
N VAL A 218 26.47 10.09 -11.82
CA VAL A 218 25.05 9.76 -11.96
C VAL A 218 24.33 10.18 -10.69
N VAL A 219 23.31 11.02 -10.83
CA VAL A 219 22.43 11.48 -9.74
C VAL A 219 21.03 11.04 -10.09
N VAL A 220 20.57 9.95 -9.48
CA VAL A 220 19.32 9.28 -9.86
C VAL A 220 18.40 9.04 -8.67
N GLY A 221 17.10 9.29 -8.82
CA GLY A 221 16.14 8.86 -7.79
C GLY A 221 16.28 9.59 -6.44
N ASN A 222 16.98 10.72 -6.31
CA ASN A 222 17.15 11.35 -5.01
C ASN A 222 15.99 12.30 -4.70
N THR A 223 15.62 12.40 -3.42
CA THR A 223 14.78 13.49 -2.91
C THR A 223 15.68 14.51 -2.25
N VAL A 224 15.74 15.73 -2.77
CA VAL A 224 16.63 16.80 -2.32
C VAL A 224 15.82 17.95 -1.74
N GLN A 225 16.06 18.30 -0.47
CA GLN A 225 15.43 19.43 0.22
C GLN A 225 16.52 20.43 0.60
N SER A 226 16.70 21.49 -0.19
CA SER A 226 17.92 22.30 -0.13
C SER A 226 17.84 23.57 0.72
N HIS A 227 16.69 23.88 1.31
CA HIS A 227 16.50 25.01 2.24
C HIS A 227 17.02 26.33 1.66
N CYS A 228 16.47 26.79 0.54
CA CYS A 228 16.90 28.00 -0.15
C CYS A 228 18.38 28.00 -0.59
N ASN A 229 18.91 26.80 -0.87
CA ASN A 229 20.15 26.59 -1.63
C ASN A 229 19.85 25.94 -2.99
N ASP A 230 20.82 25.96 -3.91
CA ASP A 230 20.70 25.22 -5.16
C ASP A 230 20.48 23.73 -4.85
N GLY A 231 19.64 23.05 -5.63
CA GLY A 231 19.29 21.64 -5.41
C GLY A 231 20.42 20.70 -5.82
N ILE A 232 20.63 20.55 -7.13
CA ILE A 232 21.69 19.72 -7.70
C ILE A 232 22.57 20.57 -8.62
N THR A 233 23.88 20.54 -8.39
CA THR A 233 24.86 21.32 -9.15
C THR A 233 25.90 20.43 -9.82
N LEU A 234 26.00 20.47 -11.15
CA LEU A 234 27.10 19.91 -11.93
C LEU A 234 28.03 21.04 -12.39
N ALA A 235 29.06 21.33 -11.59
CA ALA A 235 30.04 22.38 -11.86
C ALA A 235 31.26 21.84 -12.63
N GLY A 236 31.99 22.72 -13.31
CA GLY A 236 33.22 22.35 -14.03
C GLY A 236 33.00 21.25 -15.08
N ALA A 237 34.06 20.51 -15.39
CA ALA A 237 34.03 19.44 -16.40
C ALA A 237 33.40 18.12 -15.91
N SER A 238 32.22 18.18 -15.29
CA SER A 238 31.41 17.01 -14.94
C SER A 238 30.71 16.44 -16.19
N THR A 239 31.50 16.04 -17.19
CA THR A 239 31.01 15.52 -18.47
C THR A 239 30.36 14.15 -18.34
N ASP A 240 29.52 13.79 -19.31
CA ASP A 240 28.83 12.50 -19.37
C ASP A 240 27.99 12.17 -18.13
N ALA A 241 27.62 13.19 -17.37
CA ALA A 241 26.82 13.06 -16.17
C ALA A 241 25.34 12.85 -16.50
N VAL A 242 24.63 12.14 -15.61
CA VAL A 242 23.20 11.84 -15.76
C VAL A 242 22.46 12.33 -14.52
N VAL A 243 21.38 13.09 -14.71
CA VAL A 243 20.49 13.57 -13.64
C VAL A 243 19.06 13.16 -13.97
N GLU A 244 18.58 12.08 -13.36
CA GLU A 244 17.26 11.50 -13.67
C GLU A 244 16.46 11.08 -12.45
N ASN A 245 15.14 11.04 -12.56
CA ASN A 245 14.25 10.55 -11.50
C ASN A 245 14.38 11.28 -10.16
N ASN A 246 14.97 12.48 -10.09
CA ASN A 246 15.12 13.19 -8.81
C ASN A 246 13.86 14.02 -8.52
N VAL A 247 13.56 14.20 -7.24
CA VAL A 247 12.61 15.20 -6.77
C VAL A 247 13.35 16.25 -5.96
N ILE A 248 13.19 17.52 -6.33
CA ILE A 248 14.01 18.63 -5.84
C ILE A 248 13.09 19.73 -5.32
N ASP A 249 13.19 20.02 -4.02
CA ASP A 249 12.52 21.15 -3.38
C ASP A 249 13.57 22.15 -2.86
N THR A 250 13.64 23.32 -3.50
CA THR A 250 14.57 24.39 -3.11
C THR A 250 13.95 25.43 -2.18
N GLY A 251 12.68 25.27 -1.80
CA GLY A 251 12.01 26.21 -0.90
C GLY A 251 12.55 26.19 0.53
N ASP A 252 12.00 27.07 1.36
CA ASP A 252 12.23 27.05 2.81
C ASP A 252 11.41 25.90 3.42
N THR A 253 12.09 24.78 3.61
CA THR A 253 11.56 23.52 4.14
C THR A 253 11.61 23.42 5.66
N ALA A 254 12.00 24.49 6.37
CA ALA A 254 12.00 24.52 7.83
C ALA A 254 10.58 24.48 8.43
N ASP A 255 9.57 24.86 7.65
CA ASP A 255 8.15 24.81 7.99
C ASP A 255 7.35 24.12 6.87
N TYR A 256 6.37 23.27 7.22
CA TYR A 256 5.42 22.70 6.26
C TYR A 256 4.08 23.46 6.29
N PRO A 257 3.45 23.77 5.13
CA PRO A 257 3.95 23.57 3.77
C PRO A 257 5.18 24.43 3.46
N THR A 258 6.05 23.93 2.58
CA THR A 258 7.27 24.63 2.13
C THR A 258 6.95 26.06 1.72
N LYS A 259 7.82 27.00 2.11
CA LYS A 259 7.63 28.44 1.83
C LYS A 259 8.57 28.95 0.72
N PRO A 260 8.22 30.07 0.07
CA PRO A 260 9.14 30.75 -0.84
C PRO A 260 10.40 31.26 -0.14
N CYS A 261 11.49 31.30 -0.89
CA CYS A 261 12.78 31.83 -0.43
C CYS A 261 12.83 33.35 -0.52
N LYS A 262 13.85 33.97 0.09
CA LYS A 262 14.06 35.41 0.00
C LYS A 262 14.70 35.74 -1.35
N ALA A 263 14.39 36.93 -1.85
CA ALA A 263 15.01 37.41 -3.09
C ALA A 263 16.54 37.49 -2.94
N GLY A 264 17.26 36.82 -3.85
CA GLY A 264 18.72 36.75 -3.86
C GLY A 264 19.31 35.50 -3.18
N ASP A 265 18.48 34.63 -2.61
CA ASP A 265 18.90 33.29 -2.22
C ASP A 265 19.34 32.48 -3.46
N SER A 266 20.21 31.49 -3.25
CA SER A 266 20.63 30.56 -4.29
C SER A 266 19.57 29.47 -4.34
N ASP A 267 18.52 29.54 -5.15
CA ASP A 267 17.39 28.61 -5.06
C ASP A 267 17.10 27.90 -6.39
N THR A 268 18.13 27.71 -7.21
CA THR A 268 18.01 27.05 -8.52
C THR A 268 17.88 25.54 -8.35
N GLY A 269 16.86 24.93 -8.98
CA GLY A 269 16.63 23.49 -8.90
C GLY A 269 17.82 22.67 -9.42
N LEU A 270 18.14 22.86 -10.71
CA LEU A 270 19.25 22.19 -11.40
C LEU A 270 20.22 23.20 -12.01
N THR A 271 21.49 23.14 -11.63
CA THR A 271 22.55 24.02 -12.14
C THR A 271 23.59 23.19 -12.90
N ILE A 272 23.69 23.37 -14.21
CA ILE A 272 24.62 22.64 -15.09
C ILE A 272 25.58 23.62 -15.75
N SER A 273 26.87 23.47 -15.48
CA SER A 273 27.88 24.39 -16.01
C SER A 273 28.08 24.24 -17.53
N ALA A 274 28.65 25.28 -18.15
CA ALA A 274 28.95 25.28 -19.58
C ALA A 274 29.91 24.15 -20.02
N ALA A 275 30.75 23.65 -19.12
CA ALA A 275 31.68 22.56 -19.41
C ALA A 275 30.99 21.17 -19.33
N ALA A 276 29.97 21.00 -18.49
CA ALA A 276 29.21 19.76 -18.37
C ALA A 276 28.10 19.65 -19.43
N ALA A 277 27.45 20.78 -19.75
CA ALA A 277 26.27 20.86 -20.62
C ALA A 277 26.36 20.09 -21.96
N PRO A 278 27.48 20.06 -22.70
CA PRO A 278 27.52 19.39 -24.02
C PRO A 278 27.28 17.88 -23.99
N THR A 279 27.47 17.23 -22.83
CA THR A 279 27.42 15.76 -22.69
C THR A 279 26.51 15.29 -21.55
N ALA A 280 26.07 16.20 -20.68
CA ALA A 280 25.14 15.86 -19.61
C ALA A 280 23.75 15.46 -20.17
N LYS A 281 23.12 14.49 -19.49
CA LYS A 281 21.73 14.08 -19.73
C LYS A 281 20.88 14.48 -18.52
N VAL A 282 19.80 15.21 -18.75
CA VAL A 282 18.83 15.62 -17.73
C VAL A 282 17.44 15.27 -18.23
N ASP A 283 16.73 14.41 -17.50
CA ASP A 283 15.34 14.06 -17.81
C ASP A 283 14.63 13.44 -16.60
N TYR A 284 13.31 13.27 -16.64
CA TYR A 284 12.54 12.61 -15.58
C TYR A 284 12.68 13.20 -14.16
N ASN A 285 13.00 14.49 -13.99
CA ASN A 285 13.08 15.14 -12.68
C ASN A 285 11.76 15.85 -12.32
N VAL A 286 11.50 16.02 -11.02
CA VAL A 286 10.44 16.90 -10.49
C VAL A 286 11.12 18.03 -9.74
N ILE A 287 10.86 19.27 -10.13
CA ILE A 287 11.46 20.47 -9.55
C ILE A 287 10.36 21.36 -9.00
N SER A 288 10.39 21.59 -7.70
CA SER A 288 9.49 22.49 -6.99
C SER A 288 9.66 23.93 -7.47
N PRO A 289 8.58 24.63 -7.87
CA PRO A 289 8.62 26.05 -8.16
C PRO A 289 8.46 26.93 -6.90
N THR A 290 8.29 26.30 -5.72
CA THR A 290 7.83 26.95 -4.49
C THR A 290 8.79 28.03 -3.98
N SER A 291 10.11 27.84 -4.16
CA SER A 291 11.14 28.81 -3.77
C SER A 291 10.97 30.17 -4.44
N GLY A 292 10.50 30.17 -5.70
CA GLY A 292 10.42 31.36 -6.56
C GLY A 292 11.61 31.53 -7.51
N GLY A 293 12.69 30.78 -7.29
CA GLY A 293 13.87 30.69 -8.14
C GLY A 293 13.63 30.02 -9.51
N PRO A 294 14.65 30.01 -10.38
CA PRO A 294 14.59 29.27 -11.63
C PRO A 294 14.64 27.75 -11.40
N ALA A 295 13.91 26.99 -12.22
CA ALA A 295 13.99 25.53 -12.16
C ALA A 295 15.34 25.01 -12.68
N TYR A 296 15.90 25.68 -13.69
CA TYR A 296 17.15 25.29 -14.35
C TYR A 296 18.08 26.49 -14.54
N ASP A 297 19.38 26.27 -14.39
CA ASP A 297 20.47 27.04 -15.01
C ASP A 297 21.27 26.09 -15.90
N TRP A 298 21.27 26.37 -17.20
CA TRP A 298 22.00 25.59 -18.19
C TRP A 298 23.03 26.45 -18.89
N ALA A 299 24.31 26.18 -18.62
CA ALA A 299 25.44 26.92 -19.15
C ALA A 299 25.38 28.44 -18.86
N GLY A 300 24.85 28.83 -17.70
CA GLY A 300 24.69 30.23 -17.28
C GLY A 300 23.42 30.91 -17.77
N THR A 301 22.51 30.17 -18.41
CA THR A 301 21.19 30.66 -18.83
C THR A 301 20.10 30.02 -17.98
N THR A 302 19.33 30.83 -17.27
CA THR A 302 18.26 30.37 -16.39
C THR A 302 16.93 30.16 -17.11
N TYR A 303 16.21 29.10 -16.75
CA TYR A 303 14.87 28.78 -17.23
C TYR A 303 13.92 28.55 -16.06
N LYS A 304 12.78 29.23 -16.08
CA LYS A 304 11.77 29.10 -15.03
C LYS A 304 10.91 27.84 -15.18
N ASP A 305 10.71 27.39 -16.42
CA ASP A 305 9.82 26.27 -16.73
C ASP A 305 10.47 25.29 -17.72
N ARG A 306 9.94 24.06 -17.69
CA ARG A 306 10.36 22.95 -18.55
C ARG A 306 10.25 23.30 -20.04
N ALA A 307 9.18 23.95 -20.47
CA ALA A 307 8.94 24.16 -21.90
C ALA A 307 10.02 25.05 -22.53
N ALA A 308 10.41 26.13 -21.84
CA ALA A 308 11.51 26.99 -22.24
C ALA A 308 12.86 26.25 -22.23
N PHE A 309 13.12 25.45 -21.18
CA PHE A 309 14.33 24.64 -21.07
C PHE A 309 14.45 23.63 -22.23
N THR A 310 13.45 22.77 -22.42
CA THR A 310 13.44 21.76 -23.48
C THR A 310 13.55 22.37 -24.87
N THR A 311 12.92 23.51 -25.12
CA THR A 311 13.03 24.20 -26.42
C THR A 311 14.45 24.68 -26.69
N ALA A 312 15.15 25.15 -25.66
CA ALA A 312 16.50 25.70 -25.81
C ALA A 312 17.58 24.62 -25.84
N THR A 313 17.41 23.51 -25.11
CA THR A 313 18.47 22.53 -24.86
C THR A 313 18.19 21.13 -25.43
N GLY A 314 16.92 20.81 -25.71
CA GLY A 314 16.48 19.45 -26.02
C GLY A 314 16.41 18.50 -24.82
N GLN A 315 16.70 18.97 -23.61
CA GLN A 315 16.71 18.19 -22.37
C GLN A 315 15.38 18.31 -21.61
N GLY A 316 15.18 17.49 -20.57
CA GLY A 316 14.04 17.59 -19.64
C GLY A 316 12.68 17.34 -20.28
N THR A 317 12.62 16.51 -21.33
CA THR A 317 11.37 16.26 -22.06
C THR A 317 10.33 15.55 -21.20
N HIS A 318 10.69 14.92 -20.09
CA HIS A 318 9.79 14.26 -19.15
C HIS A 318 9.86 14.90 -17.75
N ASP A 319 10.54 16.03 -17.60
CA ASP A 319 10.59 16.75 -16.34
C ASP A 319 9.21 17.33 -15.98
N PHE A 320 9.02 17.59 -14.69
CA PHE A 320 7.91 18.37 -14.16
C PHE A 320 8.46 19.55 -13.37
N VAL A 321 7.96 20.75 -13.64
CA VAL A 321 8.14 21.91 -12.74
C VAL A 321 6.81 22.11 -12.02
N ALA A 322 6.71 21.50 -10.85
CA ALA A 322 5.48 21.39 -10.08
C ALA A 322 5.80 21.19 -8.61
N ASP A 323 4.89 21.63 -7.72
CA ASP A 323 5.00 21.35 -6.29
C ASP A 323 5.07 19.83 -6.10
N PRO A 324 6.15 19.29 -5.52
CA PRO A 324 6.30 17.86 -5.34
C PRO A 324 5.32 17.31 -4.30
N THR A 325 4.69 18.16 -3.48
CA THR A 325 3.75 17.79 -2.40
C THR A 325 4.24 16.56 -1.64
N MET A 326 5.23 16.76 -0.78
CA MET A 326 5.73 15.73 0.14
C MET A 326 5.19 15.97 1.56
N PRO A 327 3.89 15.75 1.84
CA PRO A 327 3.39 15.92 3.20
C PRO A 327 3.98 14.87 4.11
N TYR A 328 4.63 15.34 5.17
CA TYR A 328 4.94 14.54 6.36
C TYR A 328 3.65 14.15 7.12
N ASP A 329 2.50 14.78 6.84
CA ASP A 329 1.25 14.67 7.59
C ASP A 329 0.10 13.91 6.87
N GLY A 330 0.38 13.29 5.72
CA GLY A 330 -0.58 12.43 5.01
C GLY A 330 -1.76 13.15 4.33
N LYS A 331 -1.64 14.46 4.05
CA LYS A 331 -2.68 15.25 3.35
C LYS A 331 -2.25 15.71 1.95
N SER A 332 -1.80 14.78 1.10
CA SER A 332 -1.39 15.09 -0.28
C SER A 332 -2.57 15.54 -1.15
N PRO A 333 -2.36 16.46 -2.11
CA PRO A 333 -3.26 16.60 -3.25
C PRO A 333 -3.22 15.35 -4.13
N GLN A 334 -4.33 15.11 -4.81
CA GLN A 334 -4.61 13.88 -5.56
C GLN A 334 -3.68 13.74 -6.77
N ILE A 335 -2.71 12.82 -6.63
CA ILE A 335 -1.64 12.43 -7.57
C ILE A 335 -0.52 13.47 -7.68
N ALA A 336 0.62 13.13 -7.09
CA ALA A 336 1.84 13.90 -7.25
C ALA A 336 2.59 13.45 -8.52
N PRO A 337 3.26 14.38 -9.23
CA PRO A 337 3.91 14.08 -10.52
C PRO A 337 5.09 13.09 -10.41
N TRP A 338 5.53 12.78 -9.20
CA TRP A 338 6.60 11.82 -8.93
C TRP A 338 6.11 10.37 -8.79
N VAL A 339 4.80 10.14 -8.64
CA VAL A 339 4.24 8.79 -8.51
C VAL A 339 4.10 8.11 -9.88
N ASP A 340 4.51 6.85 -9.98
CA ASP A 340 4.44 5.98 -11.18
C ASP A 340 4.94 6.65 -12.47
N SER A 341 6.09 7.35 -12.38
CA SER A 341 6.55 8.23 -13.46
C SER A 341 8.05 8.21 -13.72
N ALA A 342 8.81 7.33 -13.07
CA ALA A 342 10.27 7.26 -13.22
C ALA A 342 10.74 6.49 -14.48
N ASP A 343 11.93 6.84 -14.96
CA ASP A 343 12.67 6.05 -15.95
C ASP A 343 13.39 4.89 -15.26
N GLU A 344 12.82 3.69 -15.31
CA GLU A 344 13.45 2.46 -14.75
C GLU A 344 14.74 2.05 -15.48
N ASN A 345 14.97 2.57 -16.68
CA ASN A 345 16.19 2.31 -17.44
C ASN A 345 17.31 3.30 -17.11
N ALA A 346 17.06 4.28 -16.23
CA ALA A 346 18.07 5.23 -15.80
C ALA A 346 19.24 4.49 -15.10
N PRO A 347 20.50 4.86 -15.39
CA PRO A 347 21.64 4.21 -14.77
C PRO A 347 21.61 4.43 -13.25
N GLY A 348 21.89 3.37 -12.48
CA GLY A 348 22.01 3.46 -11.02
C GLY A 348 20.71 3.32 -10.23
N VAL A 349 19.55 3.16 -10.87
CA VAL A 349 18.27 2.82 -10.19
C VAL A 349 18.44 1.54 -9.36
N ILE A 350 17.81 1.52 -8.18
CA ILE A 350 17.75 0.37 -7.27
C ILE A 350 16.30 -0.02 -6.98
N ASP A 351 16.06 -1.27 -6.58
CA ASP A 351 14.72 -1.84 -6.38
C ASP A 351 14.05 -1.46 -5.05
N LEU A 352 14.82 -0.85 -4.13
CA LEU A 352 14.35 -0.48 -2.80
C LEU A 352 14.50 1.03 -2.59
N ASP A 353 13.50 1.64 -1.98
CA ASP A 353 13.54 3.06 -1.62
C ASP A 353 14.52 3.33 -0.45
N ALA A 354 14.65 4.60 -0.08
CA ALA A 354 15.54 5.01 1.01
C ALA A 354 15.10 4.52 2.40
N TRP A 355 13.93 3.86 2.54
CA TRP A 355 13.45 3.20 3.75
C TRP A 355 13.55 1.66 3.65
N GLY A 356 13.68 1.10 2.46
CA GLY A 356 13.70 -0.34 2.20
C GLY A 356 12.39 -0.93 1.78
N TRP A 357 11.44 -0.10 1.40
CA TRP A 357 10.23 -0.55 0.76
C TRP A 357 10.51 -0.89 -0.71
N PRO A 358 9.93 -1.99 -1.21
CA PRO A 358 9.98 -2.30 -2.63
C PRO A 358 9.06 -1.37 -3.42
N THR A 359 9.27 -1.29 -4.73
CA THR A 359 8.39 -0.54 -5.62
C THR A 359 6.98 -1.13 -5.67
N LEU A 360 5.96 -0.27 -5.76
CA LEU A 360 4.56 -0.68 -5.75
C LEU A 360 3.67 0.20 -6.63
N ASP A 361 2.98 -0.44 -7.58
CA ASP A 361 2.04 0.16 -8.53
C ASP A 361 0.83 0.79 -7.81
N ASP A 362 0.69 2.12 -7.87
CA ASP A 362 -0.51 2.81 -7.39
C ASP A 362 -1.66 2.52 -8.37
N PRO A 363 -2.72 1.81 -7.94
CA PRO A 363 -3.79 1.38 -8.83
C PRO A 363 -4.59 2.51 -9.48
N VAL A 364 -4.46 3.75 -9.02
CA VAL A 364 -5.21 4.92 -9.50
C VAL A 364 -4.35 5.97 -10.18
N VAL A 365 -3.03 5.78 -10.23
CA VAL A 365 -2.10 6.65 -10.94
C VAL A 365 -1.70 6.00 -12.27
N PRO A 366 -1.69 6.73 -13.39
CA PRO A 366 -1.19 6.18 -14.65
C PRO A 366 0.32 5.97 -14.62
N ASN A 367 0.75 4.78 -15.01
CA ASN A 367 2.14 4.39 -15.23
C ASN A 367 2.70 5.17 -16.44
N THR A 368 3.43 6.25 -16.18
CA THR A 368 4.00 7.15 -17.20
C THR A 368 5.51 7.01 -17.36
N GLY A 369 6.13 6.19 -16.51
CA GLY A 369 7.55 5.85 -16.56
C GLY A 369 7.93 4.94 -17.73
N THR A 370 9.20 4.51 -17.74
CA THR A 370 9.69 3.46 -18.64
C THR A 370 9.69 2.10 -17.94
N GLY A 371 9.97 1.01 -18.66
CA GLY A 371 10.02 -0.32 -18.05
C GLY A 371 8.64 -0.82 -17.63
N SER A 372 8.48 -1.16 -16.36
CA SER A 372 7.19 -1.50 -15.75
C SER A 372 6.28 -0.28 -15.61
N GLY A 373 6.88 0.92 -15.51
CA GLY A 373 6.24 2.23 -15.56
C GLY A 373 5.70 2.72 -14.22
N PHE A 374 5.87 1.95 -13.13
CA PHE A 374 5.35 2.27 -11.79
C PHE A 374 6.42 2.58 -10.74
N HIS A 375 7.68 2.72 -11.14
CA HIS A 375 8.66 3.25 -10.20
C HIS A 375 8.40 4.74 -9.95
N ASP A 376 8.62 5.16 -8.71
CA ASP A 376 8.48 6.54 -8.30
C ASP A 376 9.79 7.31 -8.53
N ARG A 377 9.64 8.61 -8.79
CA ARG A 377 10.76 9.55 -8.77
C ARG A 377 11.06 9.93 -7.33
N GLY A 378 12.33 10.13 -7.03
CA GLY A 378 12.79 10.50 -5.70
C GLY A 378 13.10 9.28 -4.83
N ALA A 379 13.39 9.56 -3.57
CA ALA A 379 13.95 8.59 -2.64
C ALA A 379 12.91 7.66 -2.01
N MET A 380 11.63 7.88 -2.31
CA MET A 380 10.49 7.24 -1.67
C MET A 380 9.61 6.58 -2.70
N GLU A 381 9.09 5.41 -2.36
CA GLU A 381 7.98 4.79 -3.07
C GLU A 381 6.69 5.07 -2.27
N PHE A 382 5.66 5.57 -2.92
CA PHE A 382 4.38 5.84 -2.29
C PHE A 382 3.64 4.54 -2.02
N GLN A 383 3.62 4.09 -0.77
CA GLN A 383 2.99 2.80 -0.41
C GLN A 383 1.55 2.94 0.11
N ASN A 384 1.10 4.17 0.35
CA ASN A 384 -0.11 4.40 1.13
C ASN A 384 -1.36 4.48 0.25
N PHE A 385 -1.76 3.37 -0.35
CA PHE A 385 -3.03 3.21 -1.07
C PHE A 385 -3.73 1.90 -0.72
N GLY A 386 -5.03 1.83 -1.02
CA GLY A 386 -5.84 0.61 -0.91
C GLY A 386 -5.93 -0.16 -2.23
N GLY A 387 -6.70 -1.24 -2.23
CA GLY A 387 -7.00 -2.00 -3.45
C GLY A 387 -8.17 -1.41 -4.25
N VAL A 388 -8.20 -1.70 -5.54
CA VAL A 388 -9.31 -1.39 -6.46
C VAL A 388 -10.07 -2.67 -6.84
N TYR A 389 -11.34 -2.52 -7.20
CA TYR A 389 -12.28 -3.64 -7.31
C TYR A 389 -12.37 -4.22 -8.72
N THR A 390 -12.18 -5.52 -8.86
CA THR A 390 -12.49 -6.27 -10.07
C THR A 390 -13.79 -7.07 -9.87
N PRO A 391 -14.87 -6.76 -10.62
CA PRO A 391 -16.10 -7.54 -10.58
C PRO A 391 -15.89 -8.93 -11.19
N ALA A 392 -16.35 -9.98 -10.51
CA ALA A 392 -16.04 -11.38 -10.88
C ALA A 392 -17.20 -12.38 -10.71
N GLY A 393 -18.44 -11.93 -10.53
CA GLY A 393 -19.56 -12.87 -10.42
C GLY A 393 -20.97 -12.28 -10.56
N PRO A 394 -22.00 -12.93 -10.00
CA PRO A 394 -21.91 -13.92 -8.93
C PRO A 394 -21.46 -15.32 -9.39
N THR A 395 -20.42 -15.87 -8.75
CA THR A 395 -19.84 -17.19 -9.05
C THR A 395 -19.75 -18.05 -7.79
N ARG A 396 -20.30 -19.27 -7.78
CA ARG A 396 -20.26 -20.17 -6.62
C ARG A 396 -18.83 -20.61 -6.32
N VAL A 397 -18.31 -20.25 -5.15
CA VAL A 397 -16.95 -20.65 -4.69
C VAL A 397 -16.97 -21.57 -3.47
N LEU A 398 -18.07 -21.58 -2.70
CA LEU A 398 -18.28 -22.50 -1.58
C LEU A 398 -19.70 -23.04 -1.62
N ASP A 399 -19.86 -24.35 -1.49
CA ASP A 399 -21.14 -25.01 -1.24
C ASP A 399 -20.91 -26.30 -0.46
N THR A 400 -21.12 -26.28 0.84
CA THR A 400 -20.88 -27.44 1.70
C THR A 400 -21.80 -28.63 1.40
N ARG A 401 -22.92 -28.40 0.70
CA ARG A 401 -23.87 -29.45 0.28
C ARG A 401 -23.31 -30.25 -0.88
N GLU A 402 -22.58 -29.57 -1.76
CA GLU A 402 -22.07 -30.14 -3.01
C GLU A 402 -20.56 -30.38 -3.00
N GLY A 403 -19.87 -29.99 -1.93
CA GLY A 403 -18.42 -30.17 -1.79
C GLY A 403 -17.60 -29.14 -2.57
N VAL A 404 -18.25 -28.07 -3.04
CA VAL A 404 -17.58 -26.96 -3.74
C VAL A 404 -16.79 -26.16 -2.71
N GLY A 405 -15.51 -25.91 -2.97
CA GLY A 405 -14.64 -25.14 -2.06
C GLY A 405 -14.14 -25.92 -0.85
N THR A 406 -14.53 -27.20 -0.68
CA THR A 406 -14.16 -28.06 0.47
C THR A 406 -13.36 -29.30 0.07
N GLY A 407 -12.71 -29.28 -1.11
CA GLY A 407 -11.99 -30.44 -1.63
C GLY A 407 -12.90 -31.62 -1.97
N GLY A 408 -14.19 -31.38 -2.26
CA GLY A 408 -15.18 -32.42 -2.57
C GLY A 408 -15.90 -32.98 -1.34
N VAL A 409 -15.59 -32.52 -0.13
CA VAL A 409 -16.24 -32.99 1.10
C VAL A 409 -17.65 -32.39 1.22
N LYS A 410 -18.67 -33.24 1.11
CA LYS A 410 -20.09 -32.87 1.30
C LYS A 410 -20.50 -33.07 2.76
N ALA A 411 -20.38 -32.03 3.56
CA ALA A 411 -20.74 -32.09 4.98
C ALA A 411 -21.19 -30.71 5.50
N PRO A 412 -22.26 -30.64 6.33
CA PRO A 412 -22.65 -29.39 6.96
C PRO A 412 -21.59 -28.95 7.99
N VAL A 413 -21.55 -27.66 8.26
CA VAL A 413 -20.69 -27.07 9.29
C VAL A 413 -21.40 -27.17 10.63
N HIS A 414 -20.79 -27.86 11.59
CA HIS A 414 -21.30 -27.92 12.95
C HIS A 414 -20.99 -26.64 13.71
N THR A 415 -21.92 -26.20 14.57
CA THR A 415 -21.69 -25.08 15.47
C THR A 415 -20.49 -25.38 16.39
N GLY A 416 -19.60 -24.41 16.56
CA GLY A 416 -18.31 -24.58 17.23
C GLY A 416 -17.17 -24.95 16.28
N SER A 417 -17.45 -25.17 14.98
CA SER A 417 -16.45 -25.52 13.97
C SER A 417 -16.28 -24.41 12.92
N SER A 418 -15.18 -24.50 12.18
CA SER A 418 -14.88 -23.62 11.03
C SER A 418 -14.74 -24.42 9.73
N VAL A 419 -14.96 -23.75 8.61
CA VAL A 419 -14.53 -24.18 7.27
C VAL A 419 -13.64 -23.10 6.66
N ASP A 420 -12.53 -23.51 6.08
CA ASP A 420 -11.61 -22.62 5.36
C ASP A 420 -11.83 -22.75 3.86
N LEU A 421 -11.85 -21.62 3.16
CA LEU A 421 -12.07 -21.54 1.72
C LEU A 421 -10.82 -21.01 1.03
N GLN A 422 -10.25 -21.82 0.13
CA GLN A 422 -9.22 -21.38 -0.81
C GLN A 422 -9.84 -20.56 -1.95
N LEU A 423 -9.30 -19.37 -2.18
CA LEU A 423 -9.81 -18.40 -3.16
C LEU A 423 -8.76 -18.03 -4.21
N ALA A 424 -7.50 -17.83 -3.82
CA ALA A 424 -6.46 -17.48 -4.77
C ALA A 424 -6.29 -18.57 -5.83
N GLY A 425 -6.28 -18.17 -7.12
CA GLY A 425 -6.23 -19.07 -8.26
C GLY A 425 -7.53 -19.84 -8.56
N VAL A 426 -8.62 -19.55 -7.86
CA VAL A 426 -9.94 -20.23 -8.03
C VAL A 426 -10.93 -19.27 -8.68
N ALA A 427 -11.84 -19.78 -9.52
CA ALA A 427 -12.95 -19.01 -10.09
C ALA A 427 -12.55 -17.69 -10.79
N GLY A 428 -11.38 -17.66 -11.43
CA GLY A 428 -10.85 -16.48 -12.12
C GLY A 428 -10.14 -15.47 -11.23
N LEU A 429 -9.98 -15.73 -9.91
CA LEU A 429 -9.13 -14.91 -9.06
C LEU A 429 -7.65 -15.10 -9.41
N PRO A 430 -6.84 -14.03 -9.34
CA PRO A 430 -5.39 -14.13 -9.37
C PRO A 430 -4.83 -15.09 -8.30
N ALA A 431 -3.69 -15.72 -8.60
CA ALA A 431 -2.99 -16.58 -7.64
C ALA A 431 -2.29 -15.79 -6.53
N THR A 432 -2.00 -14.52 -6.75
CA THR A 432 -1.33 -13.59 -5.81
C THR A 432 -1.95 -12.20 -5.92
N GLY A 433 -1.70 -11.32 -4.93
CA GLY A 433 -2.12 -9.91 -4.98
C GLY A 433 -3.61 -9.64 -4.69
N VAL A 434 -4.40 -10.66 -4.33
CA VAL A 434 -5.78 -10.47 -3.85
C VAL A 434 -5.75 -10.02 -2.39
N GLN A 435 -6.19 -8.80 -2.13
CA GLN A 435 -6.17 -8.18 -0.80
C GLN A 435 -7.46 -8.49 0.00
N ALA A 436 -8.61 -8.47 -0.67
CA ALA A 436 -9.91 -8.76 -0.08
C ALA A 436 -10.89 -9.30 -1.12
N VAL A 437 -11.92 -10.01 -0.68
CA VAL A 437 -13.01 -10.49 -1.54
C VAL A 437 -14.36 -10.01 -1.03
N THR A 438 -15.29 -9.78 -1.95
CA THR A 438 -16.70 -9.57 -1.65
C THR A 438 -17.49 -10.82 -2.02
N LEU A 439 -18.15 -11.41 -1.02
CA LEU A 439 -18.91 -12.65 -1.11
C LEU A 439 -20.36 -12.41 -0.68
N ASN A 440 -21.32 -12.92 -1.45
CA ASN A 440 -22.67 -13.15 -0.94
C ASN A 440 -22.67 -14.49 -0.21
N VAL A 441 -22.82 -14.48 1.11
CA VAL A 441 -22.78 -15.67 1.95
C VAL A 441 -24.19 -16.05 2.34
N THR A 442 -24.56 -17.32 2.19
CA THR A 442 -25.87 -17.86 2.55
C THR A 442 -25.71 -19.01 3.53
N VAL A 443 -26.48 -18.97 4.62
CA VAL A 443 -26.69 -20.10 5.52
C VAL A 443 -27.99 -20.78 5.14
N ALA A 444 -27.93 -22.10 4.91
CA ALA A 444 -29.08 -22.91 4.52
C ALA A 444 -29.30 -24.08 5.48
N LYS A 445 -30.57 -24.50 5.59
CA LYS A 445 -31.03 -25.63 6.41
C LYS A 445 -30.50 -25.65 7.86
N PRO A 446 -30.47 -24.52 8.60
CA PRO A 446 -29.94 -24.55 9.96
C PRO A 446 -30.83 -25.38 10.89
N SER A 447 -30.22 -26.33 11.60
CA SER A 447 -30.94 -27.20 12.55
C SER A 447 -31.21 -26.53 13.91
N SER A 448 -30.50 -25.46 14.22
CA SER A 448 -30.56 -24.70 15.48
C SER A 448 -30.34 -23.20 15.20
N GLY A 449 -30.65 -22.34 16.17
CA GLY A 449 -30.34 -20.92 16.08
C GLY A 449 -28.85 -20.64 16.26
N GLY A 450 -28.31 -19.70 15.49
CA GLY A 450 -26.88 -19.42 15.50
C GLY A 450 -26.46 -18.21 14.68
N PHE A 451 -25.16 -18.07 14.49
CA PHE A 451 -24.54 -16.99 13.74
C PHE A 451 -23.30 -17.48 12.97
N LEU A 452 -22.93 -16.74 11.92
CA LEU A 452 -21.75 -17.01 11.11
C LEU A 452 -20.79 -15.83 11.22
N THR A 453 -19.52 -16.11 11.46
CA THR A 453 -18.42 -15.13 11.40
C THR A 453 -17.53 -15.49 10.22
N VAL A 454 -17.31 -14.53 9.34
CA VAL A 454 -16.39 -14.64 8.20
C VAL A 454 -15.22 -13.71 8.46
N PHE A 455 -14.00 -14.24 8.43
CA PHE A 455 -12.82 -13.51 8.86
C PHE A 455 -11.55 -13.97 8.12
N PRO A 456 -10.46 -13.18 8.15
CA PRO A 456 -9.20 -13.55 7.52
C PRO A 456 -8.66 -14.87 8.07
N HIS A 457 -8.15 -15.72 7.18
CA HIS A 457 -7.60 -17.01 7.58
C HIS A 457 -6.41 -16.83 8.55
N GLY A 458 -6.33 -17.69 9.57
CA GLY A 458 -5.28 -17.65 10.59
C GLY A 458 -5.39 -16.51 11.61
N ALA A 459 -6.27 -15.51 11.41
CA ALA A 459 -6.48 -14.43 12.35
C ALA A 459 -7.26 -14.89 13.60
N GLN A 460 -7.09 -14.18 14.72
CA GLN A 460 -7.95 -14.37 15.88
C GLN A 460 -9.40 -14.07 15.50
N ARG A 461 -10.30 -15.03 15.75
CA ARG A 461 -11.73 -14.90 15.40
C ARG A 461 -12.33 -13.64 16.06
N PRO A 462 -12.88 -12.70 15.28
CA PRO A 462 -13.54 -11.52 15.81
C PRO A 462 -14.87 -11.85 16.49
N THR A 463 -15.37 -10.92 17.32
CA THR A 463 -16.70 -11.03 17.94
C THR A 463 -17.86 -10.68 16.99
N ALA A 464 -17.55 -10.31 15.74
CA ALA A 464 -18.52 -9.93 14.72
C ALA A 464 -19.37 -11.13 14.26
N SER A 465 -20.63 -10.87 13.91
CA SER A 465 -21.56 -11.86 13.34
C SER A 465 -22.09 -11.37 11.99
N ASN A 466 -21.59 -11.92 10.90
CA ASN A 466 -22.02 -11.56 9.53
C ASN A 466 -23.44 -12.01 9.24
N LEU A 467 -23.86 -13.17 9.76
CA LEU A 467 -25.23 -13.67 9.60
C LEU A 467 -25.76 -14.12 10.96
N ASN A 468 -27.07 -13.98 11.16
CA ASN A 468 -27.78 -14.49 12.33
C ASN A 468 -29.06 -15.18 11.84
N TRP A 469 -29.37 -16.37 12.37
CA TRP A 469 -30.53 -17.15 11.93
C TRP A 469 -31.27 -17.83 13.07
N THR A 470 -32.52 -18.15 12.78
CA THR A 470 -33.36 -19.07 13.54
C THR A 470 -33.42 -20.44 12.85
N PRO A 471 -33.77 -21.52 13.57
CA PRO A 471 -33.91 -22.85 12.97
C PRO A 471 -34.83 -22.85 11.74
N GLY A 472 -34.42 -23.53 10.68
CA GLY A 472 -35.20 -23.67 9.44
C GLY A 472 -35.23 -22.43 8.53
N THR A 473 -34.57 -21.32 8.89
CA THR A 473 -34.55 -20.10 8.08
C THR A 473 -33.27 -20.01 7.24
N THR A 474 -33.42 -19.99 5.92
CA THR A 474 -32.31 -19.63 5.01
C THR A 474 -32.12 -18.12 5.00
N ILE A 475 -30.91 -17.63 5.22
CA ILE A 475 -30.58 -16.20 5.23
C ILE A 475 -29.26 -15.94 4.52
N ALA A 476 -29.17 -14.79 3.86
CA ALA A 476 -27.95 -14.34 3.17
C ALA A 476 -27.54 -12.93 3.63
N ASN A 477 -26.25 -12.64 3.54
CA ASN A 477 -25.69 -11.30 3.72
C ASN A 477 -24.44 -11.14 2.81
N LEU A 478 -24.18 -9.92 2.35
CA LEU A 478 -22.91 -9.59 1.70
C LEU A 478 -21.80 -9.46 2.75
N VAL A 479 -20.61 -9.91 2.39
CA VAL A 479 -19.41 -9.80 3.23
C VAL A 479 -18.24 -9.38 2.37
N THR A 480 -17.50 -8.37 2.81
CA THR A 480 -16.17 -8.05 2.26
C THR A 480 -15.15 -8.41 3.31
N VAL A 481 -14.19 -9.27 3.00
CA VAL A 481 -13.26 -9.84 3.98
C VAL A 481 -11.83 -9.86 3.41
N PRO A 482 -10.80 -9.49 4.19
CA PRO A 482 -9.41 -9.65 3.77
C PRO A 482 -9.07 -11.11 3.46
N VAL A 483 -8.22 -11.32 2.46
CA VAL A 483 -7.69 -12.63 2.10
C VAL A 483 -6.27 -12.76 2.65
N VAL A 484 -6.01 -13.85 3.38
CA VAL A 484 -4.69 -14.15 3.94
C VAL A 484 -4.28 -15.54 3.47
N ASP A 485 -3.06 -15.67 2.95
CA ASP A 485 -2.54 -16.90 2.32
C ASP A 485 -3.46 -17.47 1.22
N GLY A 486 -4.18 -16.58 0.54
CA GLY A 486 -5.17 -16.95 -0.49
C GLY A 486 -6.47 -17.54 0.06
N LYS A 487 -6.73 -17.46 1.37
CA LYS A 487 -7.87 -18.07 2.06
C LYS A 487 -8.70 -17.09 2.90
N VAL A 488 -9.91 -17.53 3.22
CA VAL A 488 -10.81 -16.93 4.23
C VAL A 488 -11.42 -18.04 5.10
N SER A 489 -11.80 -17.72 6.33
CA SER A 489 -12.38 -18.68 7.28
C SER A 489 -13.83 -18.33 7.63
N PHE A 490 -14.67 -19.35 7.74
CA PHE A 490 -16.08 -19.26 8.14
C PHE A 490 -16.29 -20.05 9.43
N TYR A 491 -16.71 -19.39 10.51
CA TYR A 491 -17.03 -20.03 11.78
C TYR A 491 -18.53 -20.02 12.04
N ALA A 492 -19.11 -21.19 12.34
CA ALA A 492 -20.49 -21.32 12.77
C ALA A 492 -20.57 -21.32 14.31
N GLY A 493 -21.27 -20.35 14.89
CA GLY A 493 -21.49 -20.25 16.34
C GLY A 493 -22.97 -20.37 16.74
N GLY A 494 -23.23 -20.53 18.03
CA GLY A 494 -24.58 -20.59 18.59
C GLY A 494 -24.92 -21.91 19.25
N THR A 495 -26.21 -22.25 19.27
CA THR A 495 -26.72 -23.47 19.91
C THR A 495 -26.31 -24.70 19.11
N ALA A 496 -25.94 -25.79 19.79
CA ALA A 496 -25.52 -27.05 19.18
C ALA A 496 -26.41 -27.47 17.99
N GLY A 497 -25.81 -27.58 16.81
CA GLY A 497 -26.48 -27.95 15.57
C GLY A 497 -25.55 -27.92 14.37
N ALA A 498 -26.13 -27.91 13.17
CA ALA A 498 -25.42 -27.90 11.91
C ALA A 498 -26.09 -26.98 10.90
N VAL A 499 -25.29 -26.42 9.99
CA VAL A 499 -25.73 -25.53 8.92
C VAL A 499 -24.99 -25.83 7.63
N ASP A 500 -25.63 -25.59 6.49
CA ASP A 500 -24.91 -25.51 5.21
C ASP A 500 -24.44 -24.08 4.97
N VAL A 501 -23.20 -23.93 4.50
CA VAL A 501 -22.61 -22.64 4.14
C VAL A 501 -22.38 -22.60 2.63
N ILE A 502 -22.86 -21.52 2.03
CA ILE A 502 -22.75 -21.25 0.60
C ILE A 502 -22.13 -19.87 0.44
N ALA A 503 -21.16 -19.72 -0.46
CA ALA A 503 -20.60 -18.42 -0.80
C ALA A 503 -20.51 -18.25 -2.32
N ASP A 504 -21.05 -17.12 -2.80
CA ASP A 504 -20.96 -16.68 -4.18
C ASP A 504 -20.05 -15.44 -4.24
N LEU A 505 -18.98 -15.51 -5.03
CA LEU A 505 -18.06 -14.40 -5.27
C LEU A 505 -18.73 -13.31 -6.09
N ALA A 506 -18.77 -12.08 -5.59
CA ALA A 506 -19.19 -10.90 -6.36
C ALA A 506 -18.00 -10.23 -7.08
N GLY A 507 -16.82 -10.26 -6.46
CA GLY A 507 -15.58 -9.65 -6.96
C GLY A 507 -14.51 -9.56 -5.88
N TYR A 508 -13.37 -8.95 -6.22
CA TYR A 508 -12.20 -8.89 -5.35
C TYR A 508 -11.46 -7.56 -5.47
N TYR A 509 -10.67 -7.23 -4.45
CA TYR A 509 -9.78 -6.06 -4.43
C TYR A 509 -8.33 -6.47 -4.64
N SER A 510 -7.62 -5.74 -5.50
CA SER A 510 -6.19 -5.92 -5.80
C SER A 510 -5.57 -4.60 -6.29
N ALA A 511 -4.32 -4.62 -6.74
CA ALA A 511 -3.69 -3.47 -7.40
C ALA A 511 -4.30 -3.13 -8.79
N LYS A 512 -5.25 -3.91 -9.32
CA LYS A 512 -5.89 -3.65 -10.61
C LYS A 512 -7.40 -3.80 -10.53
N GLY A 513 -8.13 -2.88 -11.15
CA GLY A 513 -9.58 -2.85 -11.08
C GLY A 513 -10.19 -1.47 -11.26
N SER A 514 -11.40 -1.31 -10.73
CA SER A 514 -12.20 -0.09 -10.76
C SER A 514 -12.33 0.51 -9.35
N VAL A 515 -12.35 1.83 -9.27
CA VAL A 515 -12.52 2.58 -8.01
C VAL A 515 -13.99 2.75 -7.66
N PHE A 516 -14.28 2.82 -6.36
CA PHE A 516 -15.64 3.05 -5.87
C PHE A 516 -15.98 4.54 -5.83
N THR A 517 -17.15 4.89 -6.35
CA THR A 517 -17.76 6.20 -6.15
C THR A 517 -19.09 6.04 -5.43
N SER A 518 -19.21 6.71 -4.29
CA SER A 518 -20.46 6.81 -3.54
C SER A 518 -21.51 7.56 -4.36
N ALA A 519 -22.73 7.01 -4.45
CA ALA A 519 -23.82 7.61 -5.23
C ALA A 519 -25.19 7.54 -4.53
N GLY A 520 -25.23 7.24 -3.23
CA GLY A 520 -26.48 7.23 -2.48
C GLY A 520 -26.36 7.17 -0.97
N PRO A 521 -27.40 6.68 -0.26
CA PRO A 521 -28.45 5.81 -0.81
C PRO A 521 -29.53 6.56 -1.63
N SER A 522 -29.73 6.12 -2.88
CA SER A 522 -30.67 6.73 -3.84
C SER A 522 -31.57 5.66 -4.48
N ARG A 523 -32.89 5.81 -4.39
CA ARG A 523 -33.84 4.86 -4.98
C ARG A 523 -33.80 4.87 -6.50
N VAL A 524 -33.58 3.71 -7.10
CA VAL A 524 -33.53 3.50 -8.55
C VAL A 524 -34.53 2.46 -9.06
N LEU A 525 -35.02 1.58 -8.19
CA LEU A 525 -36.06 0.60 -8.49
C LEU A 525 -37.09 0.57 -7.36
N ASP A 526 -38.37 0.59 -7.71
CA ASP A 526 -39.49 0.28 -6.80
C ASP A 526 -40.69 -0.19 -7.63
N THR A 527 -40.94 -1.50 -7.62
CA THR A 527 -42.00 -2.11 -8.43
C THR A 527 -43.41 -1.68 -8.01
N ARG A 528 -43.56 -1.11 -6.80
CA ARG A 528 -44.85 -0.68 -6.26
C ARG A 528 -45.34 0.62 -6.89
N ASP A 529 -44.40 1.52 -7.20
CA ASP A 529 -44.71 2.85 -7.74
C ASP A 529 -44.27 3.05 -9.19
N GLY A 530 -43.51 2.11 -9.76
CA GLY A 530 -43.07 2.11 -11.15
C GLY A 530 -41.71 2.78 -11.37
N THR A 531 -41.01 3.14 -10.30
CA THR A 531 -39.63 3.64 -10.37
C THR A 531 -38.72 2.56 -10.94
N GLY A 532 -37.94 2.90 -11.97
CA GLY A 532 -36.98 1.98 -12.60
C GLY A 532 -37.58 0.94 -13.56
N THR A 533 -38.91 0.88 -13.71
CA THR A 533 -39.62 -0.12 -14.54
C THR A 533 -40.34 0.50 -15.75
N GLY A 534 -39.95 1.71 -16.16
CA GLY A 534 -40.66 2.45 -17.21
C GLY A 534 -42.08 2.87 -16.82
N GLY A 535 -42.37 2.99 -15.52
CA GLY A 535 -43.68 3.35 -14.99
C GLY A 535 -44.62 2.17 -14.74
N VAL A 536 -44.19 0.94 -15.00
CA VAL A 536 -44.99 -0.27 -14.76
C VAL A 536 -45.05 -0.56 -13.25
N LYS A 537 -46.26 -0.49 -12.68
CA LYS A 537 -46.53 -0.77 -11.26
C LYS A 537 -47.07 -2.19 -11.09
N ALA A 538 -46.18 -3.16 -10.93
CA ALA A 538 -46.57 -4.55 -10.78
C ALA A 538 -45.54 -5.33 -9.97
N PRO A 539 -45.97 -6.20 -9.03
CA PRO A 539 -45.05 -7.10 -8.34
C PRO A 539 -44.46 -8.11 -9.33
N VAL A 540 -43.25 -8.57 -9.05
CA VAL A 540 -42.56 -9.60 -9.83
C VAL A 540 -43.16 -10.95 -9.46
N ALA A 541 -43.77 -11.65 -10.42
CA ALA A 541 -44.23 -13.02 -10.22
C ALA A 541 -43.04 -13.97 -10.02
N GLN A 542 -43.22 -15.02 -9.23
CA GLN A 542 -42.21 -16.08 -9.14
C GLN A 542 -41.97 -16.71 -10.51
N GLY A 543 -40.71 -16.90 -10.88
CA GLY A 543 -40.29 -17.27 -12.23
C GLY A 543 -40.09 -16.07 -13.18
N GLY A 544 -40.45 -14.86 -12.76
CA GLY A 544 -40.28 -13.62 -13.53
C GLY A 544 -38.96 -12.90 -13.22
N ALA A 545 -38.64 -11.92 -14.06
CA ALA A 545 -37.49 -11.04 -13.88
C ALA A 545 -37.84 -9.57 -14.18
N VAL A 546 -37.05 -8.66 -13.62
CA VAL A 546 -37.07 -7.23 -13.95
C VAL A 546 -35.65 -6.76 -14.25
N ASP A 547 -35.50 -6.02 -15.34
CA ASP A 547 -34.23 -5.40 -15.72
C ASP A 547 -34.21 -3.93 -15.29
N LEU A 548 -33.11 -3.52 -14.68
CA LEU A 548 -32.92 -2.18 -14.16
C LEU A 548 -31.80 -1.47 -14.93
N GLN A 549 -32.14 -0.32 -15.51
CA GLN A 549 -31.14 0.65 -15.98
C GLN A 549 -30.45 1.29 -14.77
N VAL A 550 -29.13 1.16 -14.68
CA VAL A 550 -28.32 1.78 -13.62
C VAL A 550 -27.42 2.88 -14.16
N ALA A 551 -26.82 2.69 -15.35
CA ALA A 551 -26.00 3.72 -15.96
C ALA A 551 -26.86 4.92 -16.37
N GLY A 552 -26.39 6.14 -16.09
CA GLY A 552 -27.09 7.39 -16.39
C GLY A 552 -28.22 7.73 -15.41
N VAL A 553 -28.38 6.97 -14.32
CA VAL A 553 -29.48 7.13 -13.36
C VAL A 553 -28.96 7.64 -12.02
N LYS A 554 -29.60 8.70 -11.48
CA LYS A 554 -29.43 9.18 -10.08
C LYS A 554 -27.96 9.31 -9.60
N GLY A 555 -27.09 9.89 -10.44
CA GLY A 555 -25.68 10.15 -10.10
C GLY A 555 -24.69 9.09 -10.59
N VAL A 556 -25.18 7.99 -11.16
CA VAL A 556 -24.35 7.00 -11.85
C VAL A 556 -24.05 7.46 -13.29
N PRO A 557 -22.79 7.46 -13.75
CA PRO A 557 -22.41 7.84 -15.12
C PRO A 557 -23.12 7.01 -16.19
N ALA A 558 -23.31 7.60 -17.38
CA ALA A 558 -23.92 6.91 -18.51
C ALA A 558 -23.02 5.85 -19.17
N GLN A 559 -21.70 5.92 -18.94
CA GLN A 559 -20.69 5.05 -19.53
C GLN A 559 -19.57 4.77 -18.53
N GLY A 560 -18.81 3.69 -18.76
CA GLY A 560 -17.62 3.34 -17.96
C GLY A 560 -17.91 2.75 -16.57
N VAL A 561 -19.17 2.44 -16.27
CA VAL A 561 -19.56 1.75 -15.03
C VAL A 561 -19.32 0.26 -15.19
N THR A 562 -18.48 -0.32 -14.33
CA THR A 562 -18.10 -1.73 -14.38
C THR A 562 -18.93 -2.59 -13.41
N ALA A 563 -19.34 -2.02 -12.29
CA ALA A 563 -20.22 -2.66 -11.31
C ALA A 563 -21.03 -1.63 -10.51
N VAL A 564 -22.12 -2.07 -9.90
CA VAL A 564 -22.96 -1.25 -9.02
C VAL A 564 -23.18 -1.97 -7.68
N THR A 565 -23.17 -1.20 -6.59
CA THR A 565 -23.54 -1.67 -5.26
C THR A 565 -24.93 -1.14 -4.90
N LEU A 566 -25.85 -2.06 -4.62
CA LEU A 566 -27.26 -1.78 -4.36
C LEU A 566 -27.66 -2.36 -3.00
N ASN A 567 -28.42 -1.60 -2.22
CA ASN A 567 -29.23 -2.18 -1.15
C ASN A 567 -30.55 -2.66 -1.77
N VAL A 568 -30.79 -3.97 -1.76
CA VAL A 568 -31.95 -4.59 -2.40
C VAL A 568 -32.90 -5.09 -1.33
N THR A 569 -34.14 -4.62 -1.37
CA THR A 569 -35.20 -4.99 -0.44
C THR A 569 -36.31 -5.71 -1.18
N VAL A 570 -36.75 -6.85 -0.65
CA VAL A 570 -37.99 -7.50 -1.07
C VAL A 570 -39.09 -7.17 -0.06
N THR A 571 -40.30 -6.89 -0.56
CA THR A 571 -41.45 -6.58 0.29
C THR A 571 -42.74 -7.13 -0.31
N ASN A 572 -43.79 -7.17 0.51
CA ASN A 572 -45.09 -7.77 0.17
C ASN A 572 -45.02 -9.18 -0.47
N PRO A 573 -44.14 -10.11 -0.03
CA PRO A 573 -44.07 -11.42 -0.68
C PRO A 573 -45.31 -12.26 -0.35
N VAL A 574 -46.00 -12.74 -1.40
CA VAL A 574 -47.18 -13.62 -1.29
C VAL A 574 -46.78 -15.07 -1.01
N GLY A 575 -45.60 -15.50 -1.48
CA GLY A 575 -45.03 -16.83 -1.26
C GLY A 575 -43.55 -16.74 -0.86
N GLY A 576 -43.02 -17.83 -0.28
CA GLY A 576 -41.60 -17.92 0.03
C GLY A 576 -40.74 -18.01 -1.24
N GLY A 577 -39.51 -17.51 -1.18
CA GLY A 577 -38.65 -17.46 -2.34
C GLY A 577 -37.29 -16.83 -2.10
N PHE A 578 -36.61 -16.55 -3.20
CA PHE A 578 -35.31 -15.91 -3.24
C PHE A 578 -35.19 -14.96 -4.44
N LEU A 579 -34.25 -14.02 -4.36
CA LEU A 579 -33.93 -13.08 -5.41
C LEU A 579 -32.49 -13.31 -5.87
N THR A 580 -32.29 -13.45 -7.17
CA THR A 580 -30.97 -13.45 -7.80
C THR A 580 -30.76 -12.13 -8.52
N VAL A 581 -29.69 -11.42 -8.19
CA VAL A 581 -29.26 -10.20 -8.88
C VAL A 581 -28.01 -10.52 -9.68
N TYR A 582 -28.03 -10.28 -10.98
CA TYR A 582 -26.98 -10.73 -11.89
C TYR A 582 -26.78 -9.79 -13.07
N PRO A 583 -25.63 -9.87 -13.77
CA PRO A 583 -25.36 -9.03 -14.94
C PRO A 583 -26.40 -9.24 -16.04
N HIS A 584 -26.87 -8.14 -16.61
CA HIS A 584 -27.90 -8.18 -17.65
C HIS A 584 -27.46 -8.98 -18.87
N GLY A 585 -28.37 -9.76 -19.44
CA GLY A 585 -28.14 -10.57 -20.65
C GLY A 585 -27.24 -11.80 -20.43
N GLN A 586 -26.75 -12.06 -19.21
CA GLN A 586 -25.98 -13.27 -18.90
C GLN A 586 -26.87 -14.42 -18.44
N GLU A 587 -26.33 -15.65 -18.50
CA GLU A 587 -27.00 -16.82 -17.93
C GLU A 587 -27.20 -16.62 -16.42
N ARG A 588 -28.42 -16.89 -15.93
CA ARG A 588 -28.77 -16.67 -14.52
C ARG A 588 -27.96 -17.62 -13.63
N PRO A 589 -27.16 -17.10 -12.68
CA PRO A 589 -26.41 -17.93 -11.74
C PRO A 589 -27.34 -18.62 -10.72
N THR A 590 -26.82 -19.63 -10.03
CA THR A 590 -27.54 -20.32 -8.93
C THR A 590 -27.46 -19.58 -7.59
N ALA A 591 -26.89 -18.37 -7.59
CA ALA A 591 -26.76 -17.51 -6.41
C ALA A 591 -28.13 -16.99 -5.93
N SER A 592 -28.28 -16.84 -4.62
CA SER A 592 -29.45 -16.24 -3.97
C SER A 592 -28.99 -15.08 -3.08
N ASN A 593 -29.27 -13.85 -3.48
CA ASN A 593 -28.87 -12.65 -2.75
C ASN A 593 -29.83 -12.34 -1.61
N VAL A 594 -31.13 -12.52 -1.80
CA VAL A 594 -32.15 -12.25 -0.77
C VAL A 594 -33.02 -13.48 -0.63
N ASN A 595 -33.29 -13.93 0.59
CA ASN A 595 -34.11 -15.11 0.88
C ASN A 595 -35.22 -14.71 1.85
N TRP A 596 -36.47 -15.12 1.61
CA TRP A 596 -37.61 -14.71 2.43
C TRP A 596 -38.65 -15.80 2.64
N THR A 597 -39.40 -15.61 3.72
CA THR A 597 -40.68 -16.28 3.99
C THR A 597 -41.85 -15.38 3.62
N PRO A 598 -43.07 -15.91 3.37
CA PRO A 598 -44.25 -15.11 3.08
C PRO A 598 -44.47 -13.99 4.11
N GLY A 599 -44.91 -12.82 3.64
CA GLY A 599 -45.19 -11.65 4.48
C GLY A 599 -43.97 -10.97 5.13
N THR A 600 -42.74 -11.40 4.84
CA THR A 600 -41.52 -10.83 5.44
C THR A 600 -40.83 -9.84 4.52
N THR A 601 -40.63 -8.61 4.98
CA THR A 601 -39.74 -7.64 4.32
C THR A 601 -38.31 -7.88 4.76
N ILE A 602 -37.38 -8.05 3.82
CA ILE A 602 -35.97 -8.31 4.12
C ILE A 602 -35.09 -7.63 3.06
N ALA A 603 -33.91 -7.18 3.47
CA ALA A 603 -32.93 -6.55 2.61
C ALA A 603 -31.57 -7.27 2.66
N ASN A 604 -30.82 -7.15 1.58
CA ASN A 604 -29.40 -7.47 1.54
C ASN A 604 -28.68 -6.46 0.64
N LEU A 605 -27.42 -6.16 0.94
CA LEU A 605 -26.53 -5.46 0.01
C LEU A 605 -26.09 -6.40 -1.11
N VAL A 606 -25.92 -5.89 -2.32
CA VAL A 606 -25.38 -6.65 -3.44
C VAL A 606 -24.40 -5.78 -4.21
N THR A 607 -23.32 -6.37 -4.70
CA THR A 607 -22.45 -5.78 -5.72
C THR A 607 -22.53 -6.66 -6.95
N VAL A 608 -22.85 -6.07 -8.11
CA VAL A 608 -23.09 -6.81 -9.35
C VAL A 608 -22.44 -6.11 -10.54
N PRO A 609 -21.80 -6.83 -11.47
CA PRO A 609 -21.31 -6.25 -12.71
C PRO A 609 -22.42 -5.59 -13.51
N VAL A 610 -22.10 -4.48 -14.18
CA VAL A 610 -23.02 -3.74 -15.04
C VAL A 610 -22.70 -4.04 -16.50
N ILE A 611 -23.68 -4.53 -17.24
CA ILE A 611 -23.56 -4.86 -18.68
C ILE A 611 -24.63 -4.08 -19.44
N ASP A 612 -24.23 -3.40 -20.52
CA ASP A 612 -25.08 -2.51 -21.31
C ASP A 612 -25.78 -1.43 -20.46
N GLY A 613 -25.16 -1.04 -19.35
CA GLY A 613 -25.70 -0.09 -18.39
C GLY A 613 -26.82 -0.64 -17.48
N LYS A 614 -27.05 -1.95 -17.48
CA LYS A 614 -28.15 -2.62 -16.77
C LYS A 614 -27.70 -3.75 -15.84
N VAL A 615 -28.62 -4.13 -14.95
CA VAL A 615 -28.57 -5.34 -14.12
C VAL A 615 -29.95 -6.02 -14.12
N SER A 616 -30.00 -7.33 -13.88
CA SER A 616 -31.24 -8.11 -13.88
C SER A 616 -31.55 -8.67 -12.49
N PHE A 617 -32.83 -8.71 -12.14
CA PHE A 617 -33.37 -9.27 -10.90
C PHE A 617 -34.34 -10.39 -11.22
N TYR A 618 -34.06 -11.61 -10.76
CA TYR A 618 -34.95 -12.75 -10.92
C TYR A 618 -35.60 -13.15 -9.60
N ALA A 619 -36.92 -13.27 -9.57
CA ALA A 619 -37.67 -13.78 -8.42
C ALA A 619 -37.88 -15.29 -8.57
N GLY A 620 -37.25 -16.07 -7.68
CA GLY A 620 -37.33 -17.52 -7.64
C GLY A 620 -38.20 -18.04 -6.49
N GLY A 621 -39.01 -19.05 -6.77
CA GLY A 621 -39.90 -19.68 -5.80
C GLY A 621 -40.96 -20.53 -6.49
N PRO A 622 -41.69 -21.38 -5.74
CA PRO A 622 -42.66 -22.29 -6.33
C PRO A 622 -43.90 -21.56 -6.87
N THR A 623 -44.43 -20.57 -6.12
CA THR A 623 -45.63 -19.79 -6.47
C THR A 623 -45.63 -18.44 -5.76
N GLY A 624 -46.36 -17.46 -6.30
CA GLY A 624 -46.60 -16.16 -5.67
C GLY A 624 -45.95 -14.99 -6.43
N SER A 625 -45.83 -13.86 -5.76
CA SER A 625 -45.18 -12.65 -6.27
C SER A 625 -44.51 -11.88 -5.14
N VAL A 626 -43.67 -10.91 -5.50
CA VAL A 626 -42.91 -10.07 -4.58
C VAL A 626 -42.67 -8.68 -5.17
N ASP A 627 -42.63 -7.66 -4.33
CA ASP A 627 -42.16 -6.33 -4.74
C ASP A 627 -40.66 -6.20 -4.50
N VAL A 628 -39.96 -5.57 -5.44
CA VAL A 628 -38.50 -5.36 -5.38
C VAL A 628 -38.21 -3.86 -5.34
N ILE A 629 -37.36 -3.48 -4.39
CA ILE A 629 -36.85 -2.12 -4.22
C ILE A 629 -35.33 -2.20 -4.29
N ALA A 630 -34.70 -1.28 -5.02
CA ALA A 630 -33.25 -1.13 -5.02
C ALA A 630 -32.84 0.33 -4.84
N ASP A 631 -31.96 0.56 -3.88
CA ASP A 631 -31.33 1.85 -3.62
C ASP A 631 -29.82 1.73 -3.93
N VAL A 632 -29.28 2.60 -4.78
CA VAL A 632 -27.84 2.64 -5.10
C VAL A 632 -27.06 3.12 -3.89
N ALA A 633 -26.06 2.37 -3.46
CA ALA A 633 -25.07 2.83 -2.48
C ALA A 633 -23.89 3.54 -3.19
N GLY A 634 -23.44 2.97 -4.31
CA GLY A 634 -22.41 3.53 -5.17
C GLY A 634 -22.12 2.64 -6.38
N TYR A 635 -21.13 3.01 -7.17
CA TYR A 635 -20.75 2.32 -8.40
C TYR A 635 -19.23 2.23 -8.53
N TYR A 636 -18.77 1.32 -9.37
CA TYR A 636 -17.37 1.15 -9.73
C TYR A 636 -17.11 1.63 -11.15
N SER A 637 -16.02 2.34 -11.36
CA SER A 637 -15.53 2.76 -12.68
C SER A 637 -14.02 2.90 -12.70
N ALA A 638 -13.42 3.07 -13.88
CA ALA A 638 -11.98 3.37 -14.00
C ALA A 638 -11.62 4.82 -13.56
N LYS A 639 -12.61 5.66 -13.24
CA LYS A 639 -12.39 7.08 -12.89
C LYS A 639 -12.53 7.32 -11.40
N GLY A 640 -11.56 8.02 -10.84
CA GLY A 640 -11.52 8.45 -9.44
C GLY A 640 -10.29 7.91 -8.72
N TYR A 641 -10.15 8.30 -7.47
CA TYR A 641 -8.95 8.01 -6.66
C TYR A 641 -9.27 7.27 -5.36
N ASN A 642 -10.55 6.93 -5.14
CA ASN A 642 -10.93 6.20 -3.93
C ASN A 642 -10.49 4.74 -4.02
N THR A 643 -9.57 4.36 -3.16
CA THR A 643 -9.11 2.98 -2.99
C THR A 643 -9.71 2.37 -1.71
N TYR A 644 -9.92 1.05 -1.73
CA TYR A 644 -10.49 0.32 -0.61
C TYR A 644 -9.41 -0.20 0.33
N ARG A 645 -9.53 0.16 1.60
CA ARG A 645 -8.66 -0.31 2.66
C ARG A 645 -9.43 -1.30 3.53
N PRO A 646 -9.14 -2.61 3.39
CA PRO A 646 -9.78 -3.60 4.23
C PRO A 646 -9.27 -3.46 5.66
N VAL A 647 -10.17 -3.19 6.61
CA VAL A 647 -9.84 -3.16 8.04
C VAL A 647 -10.87 -3.97 8.82
N GLY A 648 -10.41 -4.96 9.59
CA GLY A 648 -11.28 -5.80 10.41
C GLY A 648 -11.62 -7.18 9.84
N PRO A 649 -12.66 -7.84 10.40
CA PRO A 649 -13.74 -7.21 11.16
C PRO A 649 -13.42 -6.88 12.62
N TRP A 650 -13.83 -5.70 13.09
CA TRP A 650 -13.78 -5.31 14.51
C TRP A 650 -14.96 -4.42 14.89
N ARG A 651 -15.31 -4.39 16.18
CA ARG A 651 -16.53 -3.72 16.67
C ARG A 651 -16.25 -2.26 17.05
N ILE A 652 -17.03 -1.34 16.49
CA ILE A 652 -17.00 0.09 16.86
C ILE A 652 -18.15 0.51 17.78
N MET A 653 -19.21 -0.30 17.85
CA MET A 653 -20.37 0.01 18.69
C MET A 653 -21.09 -1.26 19.13
N ASP A 654 -21.32 -1.37 20.43
CA ASP A 654 -22.33 -2.25 21.00
C ASP A 654 -23.21 -1.48 21.97
N THR A 655 -24.40 -1.07 21.54
CA THR A 655 -25.29 -0.26 22.39
C THR A 655 -25.77 -0.98 23.66
N ARG A 656 -25.46 -2.28 23.84
CA ARG A 656 -25.76 -3.03 25.07
C ARG A 656 -24.71 -2.83 26.16
N SER A 657 -23.56 -2.26 25.82
CA SER A 657 -22.44 -2.03 26.73
C SER A 657 -22.05 -0.54 26.76
N ASP A 658 -21.47 -0.11 27.88
CA ASP A 658 -20.86 1.22 27.98
C ASP A 658 -19.75 1.35 26.92
N GLN A 659 -19.67 2.51 26.30
CA GLN A 659 -18.71 2.83 25.24
C GLN A 659 -17.73 3.87 25.73
N TYR A 660 -16.45 3.62 25.47
CA TYR A 660 -15.34 4.47 25.88
C TYR A 660 -14.51 4.90 24.67
N GLU A 661 -13.98 6.11 24.72
CA GLU A 661 -13.02 6.66 23.76
C GLU A 661 -11.90 7.31 24.58
N GLU A 662 -10.65 6.91 24.35
CA GLU A 662 -9.48 7.39 25.11
C GLU A 662 -9.62 7.27 26.66
N GLY A 663 -10.37 6.26 27.12
CA GLY A 663 -10.64 6.03 28.55
C GLY A 663 -11.83 6.79 29.12
N GLU A 664 -12.42 7.72 28.37
CA GLU A 664 -13.59 8.50 28.76
C GLU A 664 -14.89 7.84 28.30
N LEU A 665 -15.91 7.84 29.16
CA LEU A 665 -17.22 7.27 28.86
C LEU A 665 -17.99 8.19 27.88
N ILE A 666 -18.03 7.82 26.60
CA ILE A 666 -18.73 8.60 25.56
C ILE A 666 -20.21 8.26 25.44
N ARG A 667 -20.62 7.05 25.83
CA ARG A 667 -22.02 6.63 25.80
C ARG A 667 -22.28 5.50 26.80
N LYS A 668 -23.31 5.66 27.63
CA LYS A 668 -23.84 4.56 28.46
C LYS A 668 -24.59 3.53 27.63
N ALA A 669 -24.54 2.27 28.06
CA ALA A 669 -25.38 1.20 27.56
C ALA A 669 -26.85 1.67 27.51
N GLY A 670 -27.51 1.44 26.38
CA GLY A 670 -28.88 1.88 26.18
C GLY A 670 -29.35 1.76 24.73
N THR A 671 -30.63 1.47 24.58
CA THR A 671 -31.29 1.30 23.28
C THR A 671 -31.33 2.59 22.46
N VAL A 672 -31.50 2.44 21.14
CA VAL A 672 -31.93 3.51 20.24
C VAL A 672 -33.46 3.53 20.21
N ALA A 673 -34.06 4.61 20.72
CA ALA A 673 -35.50 4.76 20.83
C ALA A 673 -36.22 4.81 19.46
N PRO A 674 -37.55 4.57 19.41
CA PRO A 674 -38.35 4.77 18.21
C PRO A 674 -38.16 6.17 17.63
N GLY A 675 -37.88 6.28 16.33
CA GLY A 675 -37.67 7.57 15.67
C GLY A 675 -36.38 8.31 16.05
N ALA A 676 -35.52 7.71 16.88
CA ALA A 676 -34.22 8.29 17.23
C ALA A 676 -33.13 7.93 16.21
N THR A 677 -32.08 8.75 16.18
CA THR A 677 -30.87 8.51 15.38
C THR A 677 -29.67 8.33 16.31
N LEU A 678 -28.89 7.27 16.09
CA LEU A 678 -27.55 7.12 16.66
C LEU A 678 -26.54 7.65 15.65
N THR A 679 -25.66 8.56 16.07
CA THR A 679 -24.56 9.08 15.23
C THR A 679 -23.24 8.76 15.89
N LEU A 680 -22.29 8.21 15.13
CA LEU A 680 -20.98 7.80 15.63
C LEU A 680 -19.88 8.09 14.60
N SER A 681 -18.68 8.35 15.10
CA SER A 681 -17.46 8.37 14.28
C SER A 681 -17.17 6.95 13.83
N ALA A 682 -17.16 6.71 12.53
CA ALA A 682 -17.00 5.35 12.01
C ALA A 682 -15.54 4.89 12.03
N LEU A 683 -14.59 5.82 11.86
CA LEU A 683 -13.15 5.56 11.81
C LEU A 683 -12.34 6.77 12.29
N PRO A 684 -11.09 6.57 12.77
CA PRO A 684 -10.16 7.63 13.15
C PRO A 684 -9.37 8.21 11.96
N VAL A 685 -9.72 7.86 10.72
CA VAL A 685 -8.99 8.27 9.50
C VAL A 685 -9.92 8.98 8.52
N PRO A 686 -9.39 9.87 7.64
CA PRO A 686 -10.15 10.43 6.54
C PRO A 686 -10.67 9.32 5.62
N ALA A 687 -11.99 9.18 5.54
CA ALA A 687 -12.65 8.20 4.67
C ALA A 687 -13.78 8.89 3.90
N THR A 688 -13.95 8.52 2.64
CA THR A 688 -15.08 9.00 1.81
C THR A 688 -16.33 8.15 2.03
N SER A 689 -16.14 6.85 2.30
CA SER A 689 -17.22 5.94 2.70
C SER A 689 -16.70 4.77 3.54
N VAL A 690 -17.58 4.15 4.32
CA VAL A 690 -17.26 3.02 5.18
C VAL A 690 -18.08 1.80 4.82
N VAL A 691 -17.47 0.63 4.97
CA VAL A 691 -18.10 -0.69 4.82
C VAL A 691 -18.32 -1.26 6.21
N LEU A 692 -19.59 -1.35 6.62
CA LEU A 692 -19.98 -1.77 7.96
C LEU A 692 -20.88 -2.99 7.86
N ASN A 693 -20.81 -3.88 8.85
CA ASN A 693 -21.90 -4.81 9.13
C ASN A 693 -22.69 -4.26 10.31
N VAL A 694 -23.97 -3.94 10.08
CA VAL A 694 -24.83 -3.34 11.10
C VAL A 694 -25.87 -4.38 11.49
N THR A 695 -25.94 -4.68 12.79
CA THR A 695 -26.86 -5.67 13.34
C THR A 695 -27.87 -4.99 14.25
N VAL A 696 -29.15 -5.21 13.96
CA VAL A 696 -30.25 -4.89 14.87
C VAL A 696 -30.49 -6.09 15.76
N THR A 697 -30.58 -5.89 17.07
CA THR A 697 -30.84 -6.96 18.03
C THR A 697 -31.82 -6.53 19.12
N GLN A 698 -32.53 -7.52 19.66
CA GLN A 698 -33.60 -7.34 20.64
C GLN A 698 -34.66 -6.28 20.26
N PRO A 699 -35.14 -6.22 18.99
CA PRO A 699 -36.13 -5.22 18.61
C PRO A 699 -37.49 -5.51 19.26
N ALA A 700 -38.06 -4.52 19.95
CA ALA A 700 -39.38 -4.66 20.60
C ALA A 700 -40.55 -4.64 19.59
N ALA A 701 -40.35 -4.11 18.39
CA ALA A 701 -41.34 -4.07 17.31
C ALA A 701 -40.64 -4.22 15.96
N GLY A 702 -41.38 -4.67 14.93
CA GLY A 702 -40.89 -4.69 13.56
C GLY A 702 -40.64 -3.28 13.01
N GLY A 703 -39.72 -3.17 12.06
CA GLY A 703 -39.39 -1.90 11.43
C GLY A 703 -38.15 -1.98 10.57
N PHE A 704 -37.51 -0.82 10.37
CA PHE A 704 -36.34 -0.69 9.51
C PHE A 704 -35.30 0.28 10.08
N LEU A 705 -34.06 0.15 9.61
CA LEU A 705 -32.94 1.03 9.92
C LEU A 705 -32.48 1.71 8.62
N THR A 706 -32.24 3.01 8.69
CA THR A 706 -31.60 3.78 7.61
C THR A 706 -30.22 4.22 8.07
N ALA A 707 -29.18 3.87 7.32
CA ALA A 707 -27.81 4.35 7.50
C ALA A 707 -27.51 5.43 6.45
N TYR A 708 -26.96 6.57 6.87
CA TYR A 708 -26.70 7.72 6.00
C TYR A 708 -25.61 8.64 6.56
N PRO A 709 -24.94 9.45 5.72
CA PRO A 709 -23.92 10.40 6.17
C PRO A 709 -24.49 11.38 7.21
N ALA A 710 -23.76 11.60 8.31
CA ALA A 710 -24.19 12.53 9.33
C ALA A 710 -24.28 13.97 8.77
N GLY A 711 -25.32 14.71 9.16
CA GLY A 711 -25.61 16.05 8.65
C GLY A 711 -26.35 16.09 7.31
N ALA A 712 -26.48 14.96 6.59
CA ALA A 712 -27.30 14.89 5.39
C ALA A 712 -28.79 14.70 5.70
N GLN A 713 -29.66 15.06 4.75
CA GLN A 713 -31.08 14.75 4.82
C GLN A 713 -31.27 13.22 4.80
N ARG A 714 -32.09 12.71 5.72
CA ARG A 714 -32.36 11.27 5.81
C ARG A 714 -33.02 10.76 4.51
N PRO A 715 -32.45 9.73 3.87
CA PRO A 715 -32.99 9.11 2.66
C PRO A 715 -34.18 8.21 2.96
N LEU A 716 -34.91 7.78 1.93
CA LEU A 716 -36.04 6.83 2.04
C LEU A 716 -35.60 5.35 2.09
N ALA A 717 -34.30 5.09 1.99
CA ALA A 717 -33.74 3.74 1.96
C ALA A 717 -33.91 3.03 3.31
N SER A 718 -34.15 1.73 3.23
CA SER A 718 -34.21 0.81 4.38
C SER A 718 -33.08 -0.20 4.26
N ASN A 719 -31.97 0.03 4.95
CA ASN A 719 -30.80 -0.85 4.87
C ASN A 719 -31.04 -2.18 5.59
N ILE A 720 -31.79 -2.16 6.69
CA ILE A 720 -32.09 -3.38 7.46
C ILE A 720 -33.58 -3.37 7.76
N ASN A 721 -34.23 -4.53 7.63
CA ASN A 721 -35.65 -4.72 7.93
C ASN A 721 -35.78 -5.92 8.88
N TRP A 722 -36.65 -5.83 9.87
CA TRP A 722 -36.81 -6.88 10.88
C TRP A 722 -38.25 -7.03 11.37
N THR A 723 -38.50 -8.20 11.95
CA THR A 723 -39.68 -8.51 12.75
C THR A 723 -39.36 -8.43 14.26
N PRO A 724 -40.37 -8.33 15.16
CA PRO A 724 -40.12 -8.29 16.60
C PRO A 724 -39.29 -9.49 17.09
N GLY A 725 -38.33 -9.24 17.98
CA GLY A 725 -37.44 -10.26 18.55
C GLY A 725 -36.34 -10.78 17.61
N GLN A 726 -36.31 -10.37 16.34
CA GLN A 726 -35.33 -10.84 15.37
C GLN A 726 -33.98 -10.11 15.51
N THR A 727 -32.90 -10.87 15.66
CA THR A 727 -31.53 -10.36 15.45
C THR A 727 -31.17 -10.50 13.98
N ILE A 728 -30.89 -9.40 13.30
CA ILE A 728 -30.60 -9.41 11.86
C ILE A 728 -29.48 -8.42 11.49
N PRO A 729 -28.43 -8.89 10.80
CA PRO A 729 -27.41 -8.04 10.20
C PRO A 729 -27.71 -7.73 8.73
N ASN A 730 -27.17 -6.61 8.24
CA ASN A 730 -26.90 -6.39 6.83
C ASN A 730 -25.58 -5.60 6.68
N GLN A 731 -24.79 -5.92 5.66
CA GLN A 731 -23.68 -5.06 5.29
C GLN A 731 -24.20 -3.77 4.66
N VAL A 732 -23.55 -2.64 4.94
CA VAL A 732 -23.86 -1.34 4.35
C VAL A 732 -22.57 -0.68 3.89
N VAL A 733 -22.65 0.00 2.74
CA VAL A 733 -21.63 0.95 2.29
C VAL A 733 -22.24 2.33 2.37
N VAL A 734 -21.66 3.21 3.19
CA VAL A 734 -22.27 4.50 3.52
C VAL A 734 -21.22 5.60 3.41
N PRO A 735 -21.52 6.71 2.72
CA PRO A 735 -20.66 7.89 2.75
C PRO A 735 -20.47 8.40 4.17
N VAL A 736 -19.29 8.93 4.46
CA VAL A 736 -19.04 9.59 5.74
C VAL A 736 -19.47 11.04 5.65
N GLY A 737 -20.12 11.58 6.70
CA GLY A 737 -20.46 13.00 6.76
C GLY A 737 -19.21 13.88 6.85
N ALA A 738 -19.34 15.19 6.60
CA ALA A 738 -18.22 16.15 6.66
C ALA A 738 -17.48 16.18 8.02
N ASN A 739 -18.11 15.64 9.08
CA ASN A 739 -17.56 15.51 10.42
C ASN A 739 -16.97 14.13 10.73
N GLY A 740 -16.79 13.26 9.72
CA GLY A 740 -16.27 11.90 9.94
C GLY A 740 -17.30 10.89 10.47
N LYS A 741 -18.60 11.25 10.52
CA LYS A 741 -19.63 10.44 11.19
C LYS A 741 -20.69 9.85 10.27
N VAL A 742 -21.27 8.74 10.73
CA VAL A 742 -22.42 8.06 10.10
C VAL A 742 -23.60 8.05 11.07
N SER A 743 -24.81 8.20 10.53
CA SER A 743 -26.07 8.23 11.27
C SER A 743 -26.92 6.99 10.98
N PHE A 744 -27.52 6.43 12.03
CA PHE A 744 -28.38 5.24 12.02
C PHE A 744 -29.74 5.59 12.61
N TYR A 745 -30.75 5.72 11.77
CA TYR A 745 -32.11 6.07 12.17
C TYR A 745 -32.96 4.82 12.43
N ASN A 746 -33.58 4.72 13.61
CA ASN A 746 -34.54 3.68 13.95
C ASN A 746 -35.96 4.08 13.47
N GLY A 747 -36.41 3.47 12.38
CA GLY A 747 -37.74 3.67 11.80
C GLY A 747 -38.84 2.77 12.37
N SER A 748 -38.59 2.02 13.44
CA SER A 748 -39.59 1.17 14.09
C SER A 748 -40.40 1.92 15.15
N LYS A 749 -41.47 1.28 15.64
CA LYS A 749 -42.25 1.74 16.81
C LYS A 749 -41.66 1.25 18.14
N GLY A 750 -40.55 0.50 18.11
CA GLY A 750 -39.92 -0.12 19.27
C GLY A 750 -38.49 0.37 19.47
N ALA A 751 -37.98 0.24 20.69
CA ALA A 751 -36.56 0.45 20.95
C ALA A 751 -35.75 -0.73 20.36
N VAL A 752 -34.52 -0.45 19.94
CA VAL A 752 -33.60 -1.46 19.40
C VAL A 752 -32.20 -1.31 19.99
N HIS A 753 -31.45 -2.41 20.03
CA HIS A 753 -30.00 -2.35 20.17
C HIS A 753 -29.34 -2.46 18.80
N LEU A 754 -28.26 -1.70 18.61
CA LEU A 754 -27.37 -1.77 17.45
C LEU A 754 -26.02 -2.35 17.87
N VAL A 755 -25.49 -3.21 17.03
CA VAL A 755 -24.10 -3.71 17.05
C VAL A 755 -23.50 -3.42 15.68
N ILE A 756 -22.37 -2.71 15.64
CA ILE A 756 -21.77 -2.22 14.40
C ILE A 756 -20.31 -2.62 14.36
N ASP A 757 -19.97 -3.39 13.33
CA ASP A 757 -18.62 -3.87 13.07
C ASP A 757 -18.11 -3.27 11.74
N VAL A 758 -16.85 -2.83 11.70
CA VAL A 758 -16.20 -2.27 10.50
C VAL A 758 -15.48 -3.38 9.74
N PHE A 759 -15.58 -3.37 8.41
CA PHE A 759 -14.89 -4.30 7.50
C PHE A 759 -13.91 -3.61 6.56
N GLY A 760 -14.02 -2.31 6.39
CA GLY A 760 -13.11 -1.52 5.56
C GLY A 760 -13.65 -0.12 5.28
N TYR A 761 -12.90 0.66 4.52
CA TYR A 761 -13.31 1.98 4.08
C TYR A 761 -12.73 2.33 2.72
N GLN A 762 -13.36 3.30 2.06
CA GLN A 762 -12.85 3.93 0.86
C GLN A 762 -12.18 5.24 1.29
N ALA A 763 -10.97 5.47 0.81
CA ALA A 763 -10.22 6.70 1.06
C ALA A 763 -9.50 7.13 -0.21
N LEU A 764 -9.14 8.41 -0.25
CA LEU A 764 -8.28 8.95 -1.27
C LEU A 764 -6.86 8.39 -1.18
#